data_AF-A0A3M2DVF9-F1
#
_entry.id   AF-A0A3M2DVF9-F1
#
_cell.length_a   1.000
_cell.length_b   1.000
_cell.length_c   1.000
_cell.angle_alpha   90.00
_cell.angle_beta   90.00
_cell.angle_gamma   90.00
#
_symmetry.space_group_name_H-M   'P 1'
#
loop_
_entity.id
_entity.type
_entity.pdbx_description
1 polymer ?
#
loop_
_entity_poly.entity_id
_entity_poly.type
_entity_poly.pdbx_seq_one_letter_code
_entity_poly.pdbx_strand_id
1 'polypeptide(L)'
;MLRASLARARRAAVAVTAALALCAFDWIGKIELDAAGLASDDATARAAAVRRLARYDIAFTRDHLLAALRDPSVAVRTEAARILAQRRVLAAVPTVIGWLSEPDPAVKRAAAQILGDLGDDRAVAPLVRALADPNPQVRHDVVVALGTIGTPSVVVPLLGRLEDDKADVRRAAVDQLASLGDRRAVIPLVGAFADASADVRVAAVRAVGRLGDRAAVPALVRLFRDPNPRVRAEAVDALGNLEAVDAADILISELRRGALKRDFRERVAFALGKLGRAGDARAVTVLVETLADPRLRAAATEALRVAGRAAVPALVRHLDGELAGDPASAVALLRDAADPAATDALVRELGRGRVSRGLVLDALGAAGDRRALVPVLTLLDDADPAVRRQAMRALRPLLDAPAADVLIGAMDDDDPEVRSLAAEYLGILASRAAVPRLARAVRDGHPLRLRYAAAEALGRIGDARAVPALVDALRAGPSPLRRAAADALAAIADESAVPPLLALVRGDVEADARGHAARALGGVLRDRPRADARAALAPLCASGPVEVSLAAIGALGAMADPAARDTLVAVARTADPERRRAAVAALGALADPAAAPAVRAALRARDDRVAAAAAWALGDLGDVAAVADLAHAAARGGWATAINAAGSVARLARPDDAPHLLRLLHHRDPLVRANAAWGLGRLEAADARAALAVALRRDRSWLVRRAAARALGAIGGADDALAAAADGDDDERVRAAAARARGGERFTPPARTEWRAFAFVQPEGLDAPVRGEPYYVVGGDGLVQALYTDARGEWTAERFPPGDAIVRPRGEAP
;
A
#
# COMPACT_ATOMS: atom_id res chain seq x y z
N MET A 1 -45.75 9.87 -27.65
CA MET A 1 -44.65 10.10 -28.61
C MET A 1 -43.24 9.86 -28.03
N LEU A 2 -42.93 10.24 -26.78
CA LEU A 2 -41.59 9.97 -26.19
C LEU A 2 -41.26 8.48 -25.93
N ARG A 3 -42.24 7.59 -25.75
CA ARG A 3 -42.00 6.14 -25.60
C ARG A 3 -41.62 5.43 -26.92
N ALA A 4 -41.93 6.02 -28.08
CA ALA A 4 -41.61 5.43 -29.38
C ALA A 4 -40.22 5.84 -29.89
N SER A 5 -39.67 6.98 -29.46
CA SER A 5 -38.32 7.43 -29.83
C SER A 5 -37.23 6.73 -29.01
N LEU A 6 -37.47 6.49 -27.71
CA LEU A 6 -36.53 5.76 -26.83
C LEU A 6 -36.35 4.28 -27.19
N ALA A 7 -37.38 3.65 -27.77
CA ALA A 7 -37.30 2.26 -28.24
C ALA A 7 -36.48 2.10 -29.54
N ARG A 8 -36.43 3.13 -30.40
CA ARG A 8 -35.58 3.13 -31.61
C ARG A 8 -34.12 3.43 -31.30
N ALA A 9 -33.84 4.36 -30.38
CA ALA A 9 -32.47 4.66 -29.96
C ALA A 9 -31.80 3.46 -29.27
N ARG A 10 -32.53 2.69 -28.46
CA ARG A 10 -32.01 1.45 -27.82
C ARG A 10 -31.74 0.32 -28.81
N ARG A 11 -32.54 0.17 -29.87
CA ARG A 11 -32.27 -0.84 -30.92
C ARG A 11 -31.09 -0.46 -31.82
N ALA A 12 -30.85 0.83 -32.06
CA ALA A 12 -29.66 1.29 -32.78
C ALA A 12 -28.38 1.15 -31.93
N ALA A 13 -28.44 1.42 -30.63
CA ALA A 13 -27.28 1.24 -29.74
C ALA A 13 -26.91 -0.24 -29.55
N VAL A 14 -27.90 -1.14 -29.40
CA VAL A 14 -27.66 -2.60 -29.30
C VAL A 14 -27.22 -3.20 -30.63
N ALA A 15 -27.63 -2.63 -31.78
CA ALA A 15 -27.14 -3.06 -33.09
C ALA A 15 -25.68 -2.68 -33.34
N VAL A 16 -25.20 -1.55 -32.79
CA VAL A 16 -23.78 -1.13 -32.94
C VAL A 16 -22.87 -1.90 -31.98
N THR A 17 -23.29 -2.25 -30.76
CA THR A 17 -22.51 -3.14 -29.88
C THR A 17 -22.55 -4.60 -30.31
N ALA A 18 -23.66 -5.09 -30.90
CA ALA A 18 -23.68 -6.43 -31.50
C ALA A 18 -22.84 -6.50 -32.80
N ALA A 19 -22.74 -5.41 -33.57
CA ALA A 19 -21.87 -5.34 -34.75
C ALA A 19 -20.37 -5.32 -34.41
N LEU A 20 -19.98 -4.86 -33.22
CA LEU A 20 -18.58 -4.91 -32.77
C LEU A 20 -18.23 -6.21 -32.01
N ALA A 21 -19.22 -6.93 -31.47
CA ALA A 21 -19.01 -8.24 -30.84
C ALA A 21 -19.06 -9.42 -31.83
N LEU A 22 -19.54 -9.20 -33.07
CA LEU A 22 -19.55 -10.22 -34.14
C LEU A 22 -18.31 -10.22 -35.04
N CYS A 23 -17.30 -9.39 -34.75
CA CYS A 23 -16.02 -9.37 -35.50
C CYS A 23 -14.86 -10.13 -34.81
N ALA A 24 -15.11 -10.81 -33.70
CA ALA A 24 -14.08 -11.56 -32.96
C ALA A 24 -14.42 -13.06 -32.79
N PHE A 25 -15.02 -13.67 -33.82
CA PHE A 25 -15.12 -15.12 -33.94
C PHE A 25 -14.21 -15.56 -35.10
N ASP A 26 -12.95 -15.90 -34.80
CA ASP A 26 -12.06 -16.52 -35.77
C ASP A 26 -12.46 -17.99 -35.93
N TRP A 27 -13.20 -18.31 -36.99
CA TRP A 27 -13.46 -19.70 -37.37
C TRP A 27 -12.20 -20.34 -37.97
N ILE A 28 -12.06 -21.66 -37.77
CA ILE A 28 -10.87 -22.49 -38.05
C ILE A 28 -10.34 -22.37 -39.50
N GLY A 29 -11.12 -21.88 -40.47
CA GLY A 29 -10.68 -21.71 -41.88
C GLY A 29 -10.07 -20.36 -42.26
N LYS A 30 -10.13 -19.34 -41.39
CA LYS A 30 -9.69 -17.97 -41.75
C LYS A 30 -8.17 -17.82 -41.81
N ILE A 31 -7.45 -18.54 -40.96
CA ILE A 31 -5.98 -18.57 -40.96
C ILE A 31 -5.47 -19.15 -42.28
N GLU A 32 -6.06 -20.25 -42.75
CA GLU A 32 -5.72 -20.89 -44.03
C GLU A 32 -6.02 -19.96 -45.23
N LEU A 33 -7.12 -19.20 -45.18
CA LEU A 33 -7.44 -18.23 -46.22
C LEU A 33 -6.43 -17.08 -46.28
N ASP A 34 -6.01 -16.56 -45.11
CA ASP A 34 -4.98 -15.53 -45.06
C ASP A 34 -3.60 -16.07 -45.46
N ALA A 35 -3.28 -17.32 -45.07
CA ALA A 35 -2.06 -18.03 -45.44
C ALA A 35 -1.99 -18.35 -46.93
N ALA A 36 -3.12 -18.60 -47.61
CA ALA A 36 -3.15 -18.79 -49.07
C ALA A 36 -2.57 -17.60 -49.83
N GLY A 37 -2.65 -16.39 -49.25
CA GLY A 37 -2.02 -15.19 -49.80
C GLY A 37 -0.49 -15.27 -49.88
N LEU A 38 0.17 -16.19 -49.16
CA LEU A 38 1.60 -16.46 -49.27
C LEU A 38 1.98 -17.17 -50.58
N ALA A 39 1.02 -17.73 -51.30
CA ALA A 39 1.25 -18.36 -52.61
C ALA A 39 1.11 -17.37 -53.79
N SER A 40 0.89 -16.08 -53.54
CA SER A 40 0.75 -15.06 -54.59
C SER A 40 2.07 -14.80 -55.32
N ASP A 41 2.03 -14.57 -56.64
CA ASP A 41 3.20 -14.15 -57.42
C ASP A 41 3.71 -12.75 -57.04
N ASP A 42 2.83 -11.88 -56.49
CA ASP A 42 3.19 -10.54 -56.04
C ASP A 42 3.76 -10.56 -54.60
N ALA A 43 5.01 -10.11 -54.47
CA ALA A 43 5.69 -9.99 -53.18
C ALA A 43 4.96 -9.05 -52.21
N THR A 44 4.28 -8.02 -52.70
CA THR A 44 3.51 -7.08 -51.86
C THR A 44 2.29 -7.78 -51.25
N ALA A 45 1.58 -8.57 -52.06
CA ALA A 45 0.48 -9.41 -51.60
C ALA A 45 0.94 -10.45 -50.57
N ARG A 46 2.10 -11.11 -50.79
CA ARG A 46 2.68 -12.05 -49.81
C ARG A 46 3.06 -11.35 -48.50
N ALA A 47 3.67 -10.17 -48.54
CA ALA A 47 3.98 -9.39 -47.33
C ALA A 47 2.72 -8.93 -46.59
N ALA A 48 1.63 -8.62 -47.32
CA ALA A 48 0.34 -8.33 -46.72
C ALA A 48 -0.27 -9.58 -46.05
N ALA A 49 -0.09 -10.76 -46.64
CA ALA A 49 -0.51 -12.03 -46.04
C ALA A 49 0.24 -12.30 -44.72
N VAL A 50 1.57 -12.12 -44.69
CA VAL A 50 2.38 -12.18 -43.46
C VAL A 50 1.83 -11.25 -42.37
N ARG A 51 1.50 -9.99 -42.70
CA ARG A 51 0.91 -9.03 -41.74
C ARG A 51 -0.51 -9.39 -41.30
N ARG A 52 -1.30 -10.07 -42.14
CA ARG A 52 -2.61 -10.61 -41.73
C ARG A 52 -2.42 -11.75 -40.75
N LEU A 53 -1.49 -12.67 -41.02
CA LEU A 53 -1.15 -13.79 -40.14
C LEU A 53 -0.66 -13.33 -38.75
N ALA A 54 0.04 -12.19 -38.67
CA ALA A 54 0.51 -11.61 -37.41
C ALA A 54 -0.60 -11.24 -36.40
N ARG A 55 -1.86 -11.10 -36.86
CA ARG A 55 -3.01 -10.74 -36.03
C ARG A 55 -3.55 -11.92 -35.23
N TYR A 56 -3.25 -13.15 -35.66
CA TYR A 56 -3.69 -14.37 -35.00
C TYR A 56 -2.69 -14.81 -33.93
N ASP A 57 -3.13 -15.72 -33.06
CA ASP A 57 -2.25 -16.38 -32.10
C ASP A 57 -1.13 -17.13 -32.85
N ILE A 58 0.11 -16.93 -32.38
CA ILE A 58 1.31 -17.51 -32.97
C ILE A 58 1.28 -19.03 -32.99
N ALA A 59 0.54 -19.68 -32.06
CA ALA A 59 0.40 -21.13 -32.03
C ALA A 59 -0.15 -21.72 -33.34
N PHE A 60 -0.99 -20.96 -34.06
CA PHE A 60 -1.63 -21.42 -35.31
C PHE A 60 -0.94 -20.91 -36.58
N THR A 61 -0.16 -19.82 -36.48
CA THR A 61 0.48 -19.18 -37.65
C THR A 61 1.99 -19.39 -37.73
N ARG A 62 2.57 -20.00 -36.69
CA ARG A 62 4.02 -20.27 -36.58
C ARG A 62 4.60 -20.91 -37.83
N ASP A 63 4.04 -22.02 -38.30
CA ASP A 63 4.65 -22.79 -39.40
C ASP A 63 4.56 -22.05 -40.73
N HIS A 64 3.46 -21.33 -40.96
CA HIS A 64 3.28 -20.44 -42.11
C HIS A 64 4.33 -19.31 -42.12
N LEU A 65 4.55 -18.67 -40.97
CA LEU A 65 5.54 -17.61 -40.82
C LEU A 65 6.99 -18.14 -40.95
N LEU A 66 7.28 -19.34 -40.42
CA LEU A 66 8.58 -20.00 -40.58
C LEU A 66 8.84 -20.37 -42.05
N ALA A 67 7.83 -20.80 -42.79
CA ALA A 67 7.95 -21.04 -44.23
C ALA A 67 8.23 -19.74 -45.00
N ALA A 68 7.56 -18.64 -44.63
CA ALA A 68 7.77 -17.32 -45.23
C ALA A 68 9.19 -16.76 -45.02
N LEU A 69 9.97 -17.29 -44.07
CA LEU A 69 11.41 -16.96 -43.95
C LEU A 69 12.27 -17.43 -45.14
N ARG A 70 11.72 -18.25 -46.05
CA ARG A 70 12.43 -18.73 -47.25
C ARG A 70 11.94 -18.06 -48.53
N ASP A 71 11.06 -17.07 -48.43
CA ASP A 71 10.53 -16.32 -49.59
C ASP A 71 11.67 -15.72 -50.44
N PRO A 72 11.57 -15.65 -51.78
CA PRO A 72 12.56 -14.98 -52.61
C PRO A 72 12.64 -13.47 -52.38
N SER A 73 11.55 -12.85 -51.87
CA SER A 73 11.53 -11.42 -51.56
C SER A 73 12.09 -11.13 -50.17
N VAL A 74 13.14 -10.32 -50.11
CA VAL A 74 13.74 -9.81 -48.86
C VAL A 74 12.69 -9.13 -47.98
N ALA A 75 11.76 -8.38 -48.57
CA ALA A 75 10.71 -7.69 -47.83
C ALA A 75 9.77 -8.67 -47.11
N VAL A 76 9.36 -9.75 -47.79
CA VAL A 76 8.47 -10.77 -47.23
C VAL A 76 9.17 -11.54 -46.10
N ARG A 77 10.41 -11.99 -46.34
CA ARG A 77 11.21 -12.70 -45.33
C ARG A 77 11.44 -11.85 -44.09
N THR A 78 11.85 -10.60 -44.25
CA THR A 78 12.15 -9.68 -43.14
C THR A 78 10.91 -9.37 -42.31
N GLU A 79 9.75 -9.18 -42.96
CA GLU A 79 8.47 -8.97 -42.27
C GLU A 79 8.12 -10.19 -41.41
N ALA A 80 8.20 -11.40 -41.99
CA ALA A 80 7.91 -12.65 -41.27
C ALA A 80 8.85 -12.84 -40.08
N ALA A 81 10.15 -12.57 -40.28
CA ALA A 81 11.16 -12.68 -39.23
C ALA A 81 10.96 -11.68 -38.09
N ARG A 82 10.54 -10.44 -38.38
CA ARG A 82 10.22 -9.44 -37.35
C ARG A 82 9.04 -9.89 -36.48
N ILE A 83 7.99 -10.44 -37.09
CA ILE A 83 6.85 -10.99 -36.35
C ILE A 83 7.29 -12.16 -35.49
N LEU A 84 8.10 -13.07 -36.03
CA LEU A 84 8.63 -14.21 -35.28
C LEU A 84 9.52 -13.77 -34.10
N ALA A 85 10.32 -12.73 -34.27
CA ALA A 85 11.14 -12.15 -33.20
C ALA A 85 10.29 -11.51 -32.09
N GLN A 86 9.29 -10.69 -32.45
CA GLN A 86 8.33 -10.09 -31.50
C GLN A 86 7.57 -11.15 -30.68
N ARG A 87 7.34 -12.33 -31.27
CA ARG A 87 6.69 -13.47 -30.62
C ARG A 87 7.67 -14.49 -30.03
N ARG A 88 8.98 -14.19 -30.03
CA ARG A 88 10.07 -15.04 -29.52
C ARG A 88 10.08 -16.48 -30.05
N VAL A 89 9.82 -16.65 -31.35
CA VAL A 89 9.83 -17.98 -32.00
C VAL A 89 11.26 -18.38 -32.38
N LEU A 90 11.96 -19.03 -31.44
CA LEU A 90 13.37 -19.43 -31.58
C LEU A 90 13.66 -20.43 -32.73
N ALA A 91 12.64 -21.03 -33.32
CA ALA A 91 12.78 -21.86 -34.52
C ALA A 91 13.18 -21.06 -35.76
N ALA A 92 13.02 -19.73 -35.75
CA ALA A 92 13.48 -18.84 -36.82
C ALA A 92 15.01 -18.70 -36.87
N VAL A 93 15.69 -18.88 -35.72
CA VAL A 93 17.11 -18.57 -35.52
C VAL A 93 18.03 -19.22 -36.57
N PRO A 94 17.94 -20.52 -36.89
CA PRO A 94 18.83 -21.13 -37.89
C PRO A 94 18.70 -20.53 -39.29
N THR A 95 17.48 -20.18 -39.71
CA THR A 95 17.23 -19.58 -41.03
C THR A 95 17.80 -18.17 -41.09
N VAL A 96 17.58 -17.35 -40.06
CA VAL A 96 18.05 -15.96 -40.00
C VAL A 96 19.57 -15.89 -39.85
N ILE A 97 20.23 -16.86 -39.18
CA ILE A 97 21.69 -16.97 -39.17
C ILE A 97 22.26 -17.04 -40.60
N GLY A 98 21.57 -17.75 -41.51
CA GLY A 98 21.99 -17.85 -42.91
C GLY A 98 22.05 -16.50 -43.64
N TRP A 99 21.21 -15.54 -43.24
CA TRP A 99 21.14 -14.21 -43.85
C TRP A 99 22.36 -13.33 -43.54
N LEU A 100 23.12 -13.64 -42.49
CA LEU A 100 24.38 -12.94 -42.19
C LEU A 100 25.45 -13.17 -43.26
N SER A 101 25.33 -14.24 -44.05
CA SER A 101 26.24 -14.58 -45.15
C SER A 101 25.78 -14.10 -46.53
N GLU A 102 24.60 -13.48 -46.63
CA GLU A 102 24.10 -12.95 -47.91
C GLU A 102 24.91 -11.73 -48.37
N PRO A 103 25.06 -11.48 -49.69
CA PRO A 103 25.93 -10.39 -50.17
C PRO A 103 25.41 -9.00 -49.85
N ASP A 104 24.09 -8.82 -49.74
CA ASP A 104 23.45 -7.52 -49.51
C ASP A 104 23.60 -7.07 -48.04
N PRO A 105 24.28 -5.94 -47.76
CA PRO A 105 24.40 -5.42 -46.39
C PRO A 105 23.05 -5.11 -45.73
N ALA A 106 22.02 -4.74 -46.49
CA ALA A 106 20.69 -4.48 -45.91
C ALA A 106 20.08 -5.75 -45.30
N VAL A 107 20.29 -6.91 -45.94
CA VAL A 107 19.85 -8.20 -45.44
C VAL A 107 20.64 -8.60 -44.20
N LYS A 108 21.97 -8.42 -44.20
CA LYS A 108 22.82 -8.71 -43.03
C LYS A 108 22.43 -7.88 -41.81
N ARG A 109 22.15 -6.59 -42.01
CA ARG A 109 21.67 -5.67 -40.96
C ARG A 109 20.33 -6.13 -40.38
N ALA A 110 19.37 -6.46 -41.25
CA ALA A 110 18.09 -7.01 -40.83
C ALA A 110 18.27 -8.30 -40.02
N ALA A 111 19.15 -9.19 -40.49
CA ALA A 111 19.47 -10.44 -39.79
C ALA A 111 20.05 -10.18 -38.40
N ALA A 112 21.01 -9.26 -38.26
CA ALA A 112 21.58 -8.89 -36.97
C ALA A 112 20.50 -8.38 -36.00
N GLN A 113 19.66 -7.44 -36.44
CA GLN A 113 18.56 -6.91 -35.62
C GLN A 113 17.59 -8.02 -35.17
N ILE A 114 17.13 -8.85 -36.10
CA ILE A 114 16.19 -9.94 -35.83
C ILE A 114 16.78 -10.96 -34.85
N LEU A 115 18.06 -11.33 -35.03
CA LEU A 115 18.74 -12.27 -34.13
C LEU A 115 18.92 -11.68 -32.72
N GLY A 116 19.21 -10.38 -32.62
CA GLY A 116 19.22 -9.66 -31.35
C GLY A 116 17.86 -9.71 -30.64
N ASP A 117 16.77 -9.41 -31.37
CA ASP A 117 15.40 -9.42 -30.84
C ASP A 117 14.91 -10.82 -30.43
N LEU A 118 15.39 -11.87 -31.13
CA LEU A 118 15.13 -13.27 -30.78
C LEU A 118 15.84 -13.68 -29.48
N GLY A 119 17.02 -13.10 -29.19
CA GLY A 119 17.74 -13.30 -27.94
C GLY A 119 18.29 -14.72 -27.72
N ASP A 120 18.59 -15.47 -28.80
CA ASP A 120 19.04 -16.86 -28.72
C ASP A 120 20.57 -16.99 -28.80
N ASP A 121 21.17 -17.68 -27.84
CA ASP A 121 22.62 -17.90 -27.72
C ASP A 121 23.26 -18.55 -28.97
N ARG A 122 22.50 -19.33 -29.75
CA ARG A 122 23.01 -19.96 -30.99
C ARG A 122 23.42 -18.92 -32.03
N ALA A 123 22.87 -17.69 -31.95
CA ALA A 123 23.22 -16.60 -32.84
C ALA A 123 24.57 -15.93 -32.49
N VAL A 124 25.09 -16.12 -31.27
CA VAL A 124 26.28 -15.42 -30.78
C VAL A 124 27.51 -15.69 -31.66
N ALA A 125 27.87 -16.96 -31.91
CA ALA A 125 29.06 -17.27 -32.69
C ALA A 125 28.99 -16.77 -34.16
N PRO A 126 27.86 -16.93 -34.88
CA PRO A 126 27.68 -16.29 -36.19
C PRO A 126 27.78 -14.76 -36.16
N LEU A 127 27.15 -14.09 -35.18
CA LEU A 127 27.23 -12.64 -35.03
C LEU A 127 28.65 -12.18 -34.72
N VAL A 128 29.39 -12.89 -33.86
CA VAL A 128 30.80 -12.59 -33.58
C VAL A 128 31.65 -12.66 -34.86
N ARG A 129 31.38 -13.59 -35.79
CA ARG A 129 32.05 -13.59 -37.10
C ARG A 129 31.67 -12.39 -37.95
N ALA A 130 30.41 -11.98 -37.92
CA ALA A 130 29.90 -10.82 -38.65
C ALA A 130 30.45 -9.47 -38.14
N LEU A 131 31.10 -9.44 -36.97
CA LEU A 131 31.86 -8.26 -36.52
C LEU A 131 33.03 -7.89 -37.45
N ALA A 132 33.47 -8.80 -38.32
CA ALA A 132 34.51 -8.55 -39.32
C ALA A 132 33.95 -8.05 -40.68
N ASP A 133 32.66 -7.75 -40.78
CA ASP A 133 32.05 -7.31 -42.03
C ASP A 133 32.66 -5.98 -42.53
N PRO A 134 32.95 -5.84 -43.84
CA PRO A 134 33.52 -4.61 -44.39
C PRO A 134 32.57 -3.41 -44.25
N ASN A 135 31.25 -3.64 -44.18
CA ASN A 135 30.28 -2.56 -44.02
C ASN A 135 30.17 -2.15 -42.53
N PRO A 136 30.50 -0.91 -42.17
CA PRO A 136 30.45 -0.46 -40.78
C PRO A 136 29.06 -0.48 -40.17
N GLN A 137 28.01 -0.35 -40.99
CA GLN A 137 26.64 -0.40 -40.49
C GLN A 137 26.18 -1.82 -40.17
N VAL A 138 26.74 -2.82 -40.84
CA VAL A 138 26.57 -4.23 -40.43
C VAL A 138 27.27 -4.44 -39.10
N ARG A 139 28.52 -3.99 -38.95
CA ARG A 139 29.26 -4.13 -37.68
C ARG A 139 28.55 -3.45 -36.51
N HIS A 140 28.01 -2.25 -36.73
CA HIS A 140 27.20 -1.52 -35.73
C HIS A 140 25.99 -2.36 -35.28
N ASP A 141 25.17 -2.83 -36.22
CA ASP A 141 23.95 -3.58 -35.89
C ASP A 141 24.28 -4.94 -35.24
N VAL A 142 25.39 -5.57 -35.63
CA VAL A 142 25.92 -6.78 -34.98
C VAL A 142 26.36 -6.51 -33.53
N VAL A 143 27.04 -5.38 -33.28
CA VAL A 143 27.41 -4.96 -31.92
C VAL A 143 26.16 -4.80 -31.05
N VAL A 144 25.14 -4.10 -31.55
CA VAL A 144 23.86 -3.93 -30.85
C VAL A 144 23.19 -5.28 -30.60
N ALA A 145 23.12 -6.15 -31.61
CA ALA A 145 22.51 -7.48 -31.48
C ALA A 145 23.19 -8.34 -30.41
N LEU A 146 24.53 -8.36 -30.38
CA LEU A 146 25.30 -9.09 -29.36
C LEU A 146 25.04 -8.55 -27.94
N GLY A 147 24.94 -7.22 -27.80
CA GLY A 147 24.59 -6.59 -26.53
C GLY A 147 23.16 -6.92 -26.06
N THR A 148 22.18 -6.92 -26.98
CA THR A 148 20.78 -7.28 -26.71
C THR A 148 20.63 -8.75 -26.29
N ILE A 149 21.41 -9.67 -26.88
CA ILE A 149 21.43 -11.08 -26.46
C ILE A 149 21.92 -11.22 -25.01
N GLY A 150 22.85 -10.37 -24.57
CA GLY A 150 23.15 -10.21 -23.14
C GLY A 150 24.01 -11.30 -22.50
N THR A 151 24.59 -12.23 -23.28
CA THR A 151 25.39 -13.32 -22.70
C THR A 151 26.81 -12.89 -22.33
N PRO A 152 27.40 -13.40 -21.21
CA PRO A 152 28.75 -13.02 -20.79
C PRO A 152 29.88 -13.31 -21.81
N SER A 153 29.63 -14.21 -22.76
CA SER A 153 30.59 -14.57 -23.82
C SER A 153 30.77 -13.46 -24.86
N VAL A 154 29.82 -12.51 -24.97
CA VAL A 154 29.91 -11.40 -25.94
C VAL A 154 30.83 -10.27 -25.48
N VAL A 155 31.20 -10.23 -24.21
CA VAL A 155 32.03 -9.15 -23.64
C VAL A 155 33.36 -9.03 -24.38
N VAL A 156 34.13 -10.11 -24.52
CA VAL A 156 35.44 -10.06 -25.19
C VAL A 156 35.34 -9.65 -26.67
N PRO A 157 34.42 -10.21 -27.48
CA PRO A 157 34.16 -9.70 -28.83
C PRO A 157 33.84 -8.21 -28.91
N LEU A 158 33.00 -7.71 -27.99
CA LEU A 158 32.62 -6.29 -27.95
C LEU A 158 33.79 -5.39 -27.53
N LEU A 159 34.65 -5.83 -26.60
CA LEU A 159 35.88 -5.10 -26.25
C LEU A 159 36.77 -4.89 -27.48
N GLY A 160 36.86 -5.90 -28.36
CA GLY A 160 37.61 -5.80 -29.62
C GLY A 160 37.00 -4.84 -30.65
N ARG A 161 35.81 -4.25 -30.40
CA ARG A 161 35.20 -3.20 -31.24
C ARG A 161 35.35 -1.79 -30.68
N LEU A 162 35.99 -1.64 -29.52
CA LEU A 162 36.38 -0.32 -29.00
C LEU A 162 37.45 0.38 -29.86
N GLU A 163 38.12 -0.34 -30.75
CA GLU A 163 39.15 0.19 -31.66
C GLU A 163 38.70 0.22 -33.13
N ASP A 164 37.39 0.08 -33.40
CA ASP A 164 36.85 0.09 -34.77
C ASP A 164 37.13 1.43 -35.49
N ASP A 165 37.31 1.40 -36.83
CA ASP A 165 37.63 2.61 -37.61
C ASP A 165 36.49 3.65 -37.56
N LYS A 166 35.24 3.21 -37.38
CA LYS A 166 34.07 4.11 -37.29
C LYS A 166 33.67 4.41 -35.86
N ALA A 167 33.54 5.70 -35.56
CA ALA A 167 33.14 6.19 -34.24
C ALA A 167 31.78 5.67 -33.78
N ASP A 168 30.82 5.49 -34.70
CA ASP A 168 29.49 4.97 -34.37
C ASP A 168 29.54 3.54 -33.85
N VAL A 169 30.41 2.70 -34.44
CA VAL A 169 30.62 1.31 -33.99
C VAL A 169 31.31 1.29 -32.63
N ARG A 170 32.35 2.11 -32.43
CA ARG A 170 33.03 2.24 -31.13
C ARG A 170 32.07 2.69 -30.04
N ARG A 171 31.24 3.69 -30.32
CA ARG A 171 30.21 4.19 -29.39
C ARG A 171 29.19 3.09 -29.07
N ALA A 172 28.69 2.37 -30.07
CA ALA A 172 27.77 1.26 -29.85
C ALA A 172 28.41 0.19 -28.94
N ALA A 173 29.69 -0.14 -29.16
CA ALA A 173 30.40 -1.11 -28.33
C ALA A 173 30.48 -0.65 -26.87
N VAL A 174 30.80 0.63 -26.64
CA VAL A 174 30.78 1.24 -25.31
C VAL A 174 29.41 1.13 -24.65
N ASP A 175 28.34 1.50 -25.35
CA ASP A 175 26.98 1.51 -24.82
C ASP A 175 26.50 0.08 -24.47
N GLN A 176 26.85 -0.91 -25.30
CA GLN A 176 26.53 -2.32 -25.04
C GLN A 176 27.33 -2.88 -23.87
N LEU A 177 28.64 -2.64 -23.81
CA LEU A 177 29.48 -3.07 -22.68
C LEU A 177 29.00 -2.50 -21.34
N ALA A 178 28.57 -1.24 -21.33
CA ALA A 178 27.99 -0.62 -20.15
C ALA A 178 26.68 -1.28 -19.71
N SER A 179 25.86 -1.72 -20.67
CA SER A 179 24.55 -2.36 -20.41
C SER A 179 24.70 -3.80 -19.92
N LEU A 180 25.78 -4.48 -20.34
CA LEU A 180 26.13 -5.82 -19.85
C LEU A 180 26.62 -5.83 -18.39
N GLY A 181 27.15 -4.70 -17.89
CA GLY A 181 27.55 -4.57 -16.49
C GLY A 181 28.84 -5.31 -16.09
N ASP A 182 29.59 -5.86 -17.05
CA ASP A 182 30.80 -6.64 -16.76
C ASP A 182 32.00 -5.74 -16.47
N ARG A 183 32.58 -5.88 -15.27
CA ARG A 183 33.74 -5.08 -14.81
C ARG A 183 35.00 -5.29 -15.64
N ARG A 184 35.14 -6.40 -16.39
CA ARG A 184 36.25 -6.60 -17.33
C ARG A 184 36.32 -5.49 -18.39
N ALA A 185 35.21 -4.80 -18.65
CA ALA A 185 35.16 -3.69 -19.58
C ALA A 185 35.77 -2.39 -19.05
N VAL A 186 35.95 -2.24 -17.73
CA VAL A 186 36.36 -0.94 -17.13
C VAL A 186 37.69 -0.45 -17.69
N ILE A 187 38.74 -1.26 -17.70
CA ILE A 187 40.07 -0.84 -18.16
C ILE A 187 40.07 -0.50 -19.66
N PRO A 188 39.49 -1.31 -20.56
CA PRO A 188 39.33 -0.94 -21.97
C PRO A 188 38.50 0.34 -22.18
N LEU A 189 37.42 0.53 -21.41
CA LEU A 189 36.61 1.75 -21.46
C LEU A 189 37.38 2.98 -20.97
N VAL A 190 38.25 2.84 -19.98
CA VAL A 190 39.18 3.90 -19.57
C VAL A 190 40.15 4.25 -20.71
N GLY A 191 40.58 3.27 -21.51
CA GLY A 191 41.35 3.52 -22.74
C GLY A 191 40.60 4.40 -23.74
N ALA A 192 39.29 4.20 -23.88
CA ALA A 192 38.42 4.99 -24.75
C ALA A 192 38.23 6.45 -24.29
N PHE A 193 38.75 6.85 -23.11
CA PHE A 193 38.81 8.25 -22.70
C PHE A 193 39.75 9.09 -23.57
N ALA A 194 40.63 8.47 -24.36
CA ALA A 194 41.50 9.14 -25.30
C ALA A 194 40.96 9.12 -26.76
N ASP A 195 39.71 8.67 -26.97
CA ASP A 195 39.13 8.57 -28.31
C ASP A 195 39.07 9.93 -29.03
N ALA A 196 39.34 9.94 -30.33
CA ALA A 196 39.27 11.15 -31.15
C ALA A 196 37.86 11.77 -31.16
N SER A 197 36.81 10.92 -31.14
CA SER A 197 35.42 11.36 -31.09
C SER A 197 35.00 11.68 -29.65
N ALA A 198 34.57 12.92 -29.43
CA ALA A 198 34.06 13.34 -28.13
C ALA A 198 32.80 12.57 -27.72
N ASP A 199 31.97 12.12 -28.68
CA ASP A 199 30.77 11.34 -28.36
C ASP A 199 31.11 9.93 -27.84
N VAL A 200 32.22 9.33 -28.31
CA VAL A 200 32.75 8.06 -27.77
C VAL A 200 33.32 8.30 -26.37
N ARG A 201 34.11 9.38 -26.17
CA ARG A 201 34.63 9.74 -24.84
C ARG A 201 33.51 9.93 -23.81
N VAL A 202 32.46 10.69 -24.15
CA VAL A 202 31.29 10.87 -23.27
C VAL A 202 30.64 9.54 -22.93
N ALA A 203 30.40 8.68 -23.94
CA ALA A 203 29.81 7.37 -23.70
C ALA A 203 30.68 6.51 -22.77
N ALA A 204 32.01 6.54 -22.96
CA ALA A 204 32.95 5.75 -22.17
C ALA A 204 32.97 6.20 -20.71
N VAL A 205 33.00 7.51 -20.47
CA VAL A 205 32.96 8.08 -19.12
C VAL A 205 31.68 7.71 -18.39
N ARG A 206 30.53 7.82 -19.09
CA ARG A 206 29.24 7.39 -18.56
C ARG A 206 29.22 5.89 -18.24
N ALA A 207 29.76 5.08 -19.13
CA ALA A 207 29.82 3.63 -18.97
C ALA A 207 30.62 3.26 -17.71
N VAL A 208 31.81 3.83 -17.55
CA VAL A 208 32.66 3.64 -16.35
C VAL A 208 31.95 4.08 -15.08
N GLY A 209 31.29 5.26 -15.10
CA GLY A 209 30.51 5.74 -13.96
C GLY A 209 29.36 4.81 -13.56
N ARG A 210 28.73 4.11 -14.53
CA ARG A 210 27.69 3.10 -14.28
C ARG A 210 28.24 1.77 -13.76
N LEU A 211 29.42 1.35 -14.24
CA LEU A 211 30.06 0.10 -13.82
C LEU A 211 30.58 0.14 -12.37
N GLY A 212 30.78 1.34 -11.82
CA GLY A 212 31.00 1.52 -10.38
C GLY A 212 32.42 1.18 -9.91
N ASP A 213 33.41 1.07 -10.81
CA ASP A 213 34.78 0.71 -10.45
C ASP A 213 35.65 1.95 -10.16
N ARG A 214 36.08 2.06 -8.89
CA ARG A 214 36.90 3.18 -8.40
C ARG A 214 38.32 3.18 -8.98
N ALA A 215 38.80 2.10 -9.59
CA ALA A 215 40.09 2.09 -10.29
C ALA A 215 40.17 3.14 -11.41
N ALA A 216 39.02 3.59 -11.94
CA ALA A 216 38.96 4.61 -12.97
C ALA A 216 39.07 6.07 -12.45
N VAL A 217 39.01 6.30 -11.14
CA VAL A 217 39.01 7.67 -10.56
C VAL A 217 40.19 8.53 -11.05
N PRO A 218 41.46 8.06 -11.05
CA PRO A 218 42.57 8.87 -11.56
C PRO A 218 42.43 9.27 -13.03
N ALA A 219 41.82 8.40 -13.86
CA ALA A 219 41.58 8.70 -15.26
C ALA A 219 40.45 9.72 -15.44
N LEU A 220 39.37 9.60 -14.66
CA LEU A 220 38.26 10.55 -14.65
C LEU A 220 38.72 11.95 -14.21
N VAL A 221 39.60 12.06 -13.22
CA VAL A 221 40.16 13.35 -12.77
C VAL A 221 40.96 14.05 -13.87
N ARG A 222 41.66 13.31 -14.75
CA ARG A 222 42.40 13.91 -15.88
C ARG A 222 41.46 14.55 -16.91
N LEU A 223 40.23 14.07 -17.04
CA LEU A 223 39.26 14.57 -18.00
C LEU A 223 38.73 15.98 -17.70
N PHE A 224 39.04 16.56 -16.54
CA PHE A 224 38.76 17.98 -16.28
C PHE A 224 39.54 18.92 -17.22
N ARG A 225 40.57 18.41 -17.91
CA ARG A 225 41.31 19.12 -18.96
C ARG A 225 40.82 18.81 -20.38
N ASP A 226 39.77 18.00 -20.55
CA ASP A 226 39.24 17.68 -21.87
C ASP A 226 38.70 18.95 -22.55
N PRO A 227 39.04 19.20 -23.83
CA PRO A 227 38.55 20.38 -24.56
C PRO A 227 37.03 20.41 -24.65
N ASN A 228 36.35 19.26 -24.69
CA ASN A 228 34.91 19.16 -24.80
C ASN A 228 34.22 19.31 -23.44
N PRO A 229 33.37 20.34 -23.24
CA PRO A 229 32.66 20.54 -21.98
C PRO A 229 31.72 19.39 -21.58
N ARG A 230 31.16 18.64 -22.53
CA ARG A 230 30.29 17.48 -22.26
C ARG A 230 31.07 16.36 -21.59
N VAL A 231 32.32 16.13 -22.00
CA VAL A 231 33.20 15.12 -21.39
C VAL A 231 33.52 15.52 -19.96
N ARG A 232 33.86 16.79 -19.71
CA ARG A 232 34.10 17.30 -18.35
C ARG A 232 32.89 17.12 -17.44
N ALA A 233 31.69 17.45 -17.95
CA ALA A 233 30.45 17.31 -17.19
C ALA A 233 30.14 15.85 -16.85
N GLU A 234 30.32 14.93 -17.81
CA GLU A 234 30.12 13.50 -17.57
C GLU A 234 31.16 12.95 -16.58
N ALA A 235 32.39 13.47 -16.58
CA ALA A 235 33.42 13.07 -15.61
C ALA A 235 33.02 13.44 -14.17
N VAL A 236 32.42 14.62 -13.97
CA VAL A 236 31.84 15.03 -12.68
C VAL A 236 30.75 14.06 -12.23
N ASP A 237 29.80 13.74 -13.13
CA ASP A 237 28.69 12.83 -12.83
C ASP A 237 29.20 11.42 -12.49
N ALA A 238 30.19 10.92 -13.23
CA ALA A 238 30.84 9.63 -12.99
C ALA A 238 31.57 9.58 -11.64
N LEU A 239 32.33 10.62 -11.28
CA LEU A 239 32.98 10.71 -9.96
C LEU A 239 31.97 10.73 -8.82
N GLY A 240 30.84 11.42 -8.99
CA GLY A 240 29.74 11.40 -8.04
C GLY A 240 29.12 10.00 -7.89
N ASN A 241 28.86 9.30 -9.01
CA ASN A 241 28.31 7.94 -9.00
C ASN A 241 29.25 6.92 -8.35
N LEU A 242 30.56 7.13 -8.48
CA LEU A 242 31.59 6.32 -7.84
C LEU A 242 31.83 6.68 -6.36
N GLU A 243 31.17 7.74 -5.86
CA GLU A 243 31.38 8.29 -4.52
C GLU A 243 32.86 8.55 -4.23
N ALA A 244 33.57 9.10 -5.22
CA ALA A 244 35.02 9.19 -5.26
C ALA A 244 35.57 10.28 -4.32
N VAL A 245 35.62 10.00 -3.01
CA VAL A 245 36.12 10.95 -1.97
C VAL A 245 37.52 11.48 -2.27
N ASP A 246 38.39 10.70 -2.93
CA ASP A 246 39.73 11.12 -3.33
C ASP A 246 39.73 12.23 -4.40
N ALA A 247 38.60 12.44 -5.08
CA ALA A 247 38.40 13.50 -6.06
C ALA A 247 37.72 14.76 -5.46
N ALA A 248 37.53 14.82 -4.13
CA ALA A 248 36.87 15.96 -3.49
C ALA A 248 37.61 17.27 -3.77
N ASP A 249 38.94 17.31 -3.69
CA ASP A 249 39.71 18.56 -3.83
C ASP A 249 39.56 19.19 -5.22
N ILE A 250 39.56 18.38 -6.28
CA ILE A 250 39.34 18.90 -7.64
C ILE A 250 37.90 19.38 -7.82
N LEU A 251 36.91 18.65 -7.31
CA LEU A 251 35.50 19.07 -7.38
C LEU A 251 35.25 20.35 -6.57
N ILE A 252 35.84 20.49 -5.38
CA ILE A 252 35.79 21.71 -4.56
C ILE A 252 36.41 22.89 -5.31
N SER A 253 37.57 22.69 -5.96
CA SER A 253 38.22 23.70 -6.80
C SER A 253 37.30 24.13 -7.95
N GLU A 254 36.70 23.19 -8.67
CA GLU A 254 35.77 23.51 -9.77
C GLU A 254 34.51 24.22 -9.28
N LEU A 255 33.96 23.84 -8.13
CA LEU A 255 32.81 24.51 -7.55
C LEU A 255 33.14 25.97 -7.23
N ARG A 256 34.36 26.29 -6.79
CA ARG A 256 34.78 27.67 -6.45
C ARG A 256 35.20 28.51 -7.66
N ARG A 257 35.46 27.90 -8.82
CA ARG A 257 35.87 28.61 -10.05
C ARG A 257 34.70 29.39 -10.67
N GLY A 258 34.61 30.68 -10.32
CA GLY A 258 33.53 31.58 -10.75
C GLY A 258 33.42 31.81 -12.27
N ALA A 259 34.47 31.53 -13.05
CA ALA A 259 34.44 31.66 -14.52
C ALA A 259 33.65 30.54 -15.23
N LEU A 260 33.31 29.45 -14.53
CA LEU A 260 32.59 28.33 -15.10
C LEU A 260 31.08 28.61 -15.21
N LYS A 261 30.44 27.99 -16.21
CA LYS A 261 28.99 28.07 -16.39
C LYS A 261 28.27 27.52 -15.17
N ARG A 262 27.15 28.17 -14.81
CA ARG A 262 26.30 27.79 -13.67
C ARG A 262 25.93 26.31 -13.70
N ASP A 263 25.39 25.81 -14.81
CA ASP A 263 24.95 24.42 -14.97
C ASP A 263 26.04 23.39 -14.65
N PHE A 264 27.30 23.71 -14.96
CA PHE A 264 28.43 22.84 -14.63
C PHE A 264 28.70 22.83 -13.12
N ARG A 265 28.68 24.00 -12.47
CA ARG A 265 28.86 24.12 -11.01
C ARG A 265 27.72 23.43 -10.24
N GLU A 266 26.49 23.46 -10.75
CA GLU A 266 25.36 22.72 -10.16
C GLU A 266 25.58 21.21 -10.18
N ARG A 267 26.09 20.65 -11.29
CA ARG A 267 26.49 19.23 -11.36
C ARG A 267 27.62 18.89 -10.39
N VAL A 268 28.61 19.77 -10.28
CA VAL A 268 29.72 19.62 -9.33
C VAL A 268 29.19 19.60 -7.88
N ALA A 269 28.26 20.49 -7.54
CA ALA A 269 27.62 20.49 -6.22
C ALA A 269 26.91 19.15 -5.95
N PHE A 270 26.14 18.64 -6.92
CA PHE A 270 25.45 17.35 -6.79
C PHE A 270 26.42 16.18 -6.59
N ALA A 271 27.53 16.15 -7.33
CA ALA A 271 28.59 15.15 -7.13
C ALA A 271 29.22 15.25 -5.73
N LEU A 272 29.51 16.45 -5.25
CA LEU A 272 29.99 16.68 -3.88
C LEU A 272 28.98 16.23 -2.83
N GLY A 273 27.67 16.34 -3.09
CA GLY A 273 26.62 15.83 -2.22
C GLY A 273 26.71 14.31 -2.05
N LYS A 274 26.95 13.58 -3.15
CA LYS A 274 27.19 12.12 -3.12
C LYS A 274 28.47 11.75 -2.37
N LEU A 275 29.55 12.52 -2.54
CA LEU A 275 30.78 12.33 -1.77
C LEU A 275 30.56 12.60 -0.27
N GLY A 276 29.75 13.61 0.08
CA GLY A 276 29.35 13.89 1.44
C GLY A 276 28.57 12.74 2.07
N ARG A 277 27.64 12.13 1.32
CA ARG A 277 26.94 10.90 1.72
C ARG A 277 27.91 9.75 2.01
N ALA A 278 28.98 9.64 1.24
CA ALA A 278 30.04 8.65 1.42
C ALA A 278 31.05 9.00 2.52
N GLY A 279 30.85 10.10 3.26
CA GLY A 279 31.63 10.46 4.44
C GLY A 279 32.68 11.56 4.23
N ASP A 280 32.75 12.22 3.06
CA ASP A 280 33.67 13.35 2.88
C ASP A 280 33.13 14.64 3.52
N ALA A 281 33.64 14.96 4.72
CA ALA A 281 33.24 16.16 5.46
C ALA A 281 33.65 17.48 4.78
N ARG A 282 34.70 17.48 3.94
CA ARG A 282 35.14 18.68 3.20
C ARG A 282 34.12 19.03 2.12
N ALA A 283 33.60 18.01 1.42
CA ALA A 283 32.55 18.16 0.43
C ALA A 283 31.27 18.74 1.04
N VAL A 284 30.85 18.23 2.20
CA VAL A 284 29.71 18.80 2.95
C VAL A 284 29.99 20.25 3.36
N THR A 285 31.17 20.53 3.92
CA THR A 285 31.53 21.87 4.40
C THR A 285 31.45 22.91 3.28
N VAL A 286 32.02 22.63 2.11
CA VAL A 286 31.95 23.57 0.99
C VAL A 286 30.52 23.75 0.48
N LEU A 287 29.68 22.72 0.54
CA LEU A 287 28.28 22.83 0.13
C LEU A 287 27.49 23.72 1.08
N VAL A 288 27.75 23.63 2.39
CA VAL A 288 27.15 24.54 3.38
C VAL A 288 27.60 25.98 3.13
N GLU A 289 28.90 26.22 2.90
CA GLU A 289 29.40 27.56 2.50
C GLU A 289 28.72 28.08 1.23
N THR A 290 28.46 27.19 0.27
CA THR A 290 27.85 27.52 -1.03
C THR A 290 26.38 27.97 -0.90
N LEU A 291 25.70 27.66 0.22
CA LEU A 291 24.36 28.19 0.50
C LEU A 291 24.34 29.73 0.57
N ALA A 292 25.48 30.36 0.86
CA ALA A 292 25.61 31.82 0.87
C ALA A 292 25.48 32.44 -0.54
N ASP A 293 25.84 31.71 -1.62
CA ASP A 293 25.72 32.20 -3.00
C ASP A 293 24.27 32.02 -3.51
N PRO A 294 23.50 33.10 -3.75
CA PRO A 294 22.12 32.99 -4.21
C PRO A 294 21.96 32.25 -5.55
N ARG A 295 23.00 32.24 -6.39
CA ARG A 295 22.97 31.60 -7.71
C ARG A 295 23.09 30.08 -7.61
N LEU A 296 23.73 29.57 -6.56
CA LEU A 296 23.96 28.13 -6.34
C LEU A 296 23.22 27.56 -5.14
N ARG A 297 22.58 28.39 -4.32
CA ARG A 297 21.85 27.96 -3.11
C ARG A 297 20.90 26.81 -3.34
N ALA A 298 20.13 26.83 -4.43
CA ALA A 298 19.19 25.75 -4.76
C ALA A 298 19.91 24.42 -5.02
N ALA A 299 21.00 24.45 -5.81
CA ALA A 299 21.79 23.25 -6.10
C ALA A 299 22.55 22.74 -4.87
N ALA A 300 23.09 23.64 -4.05
CA ALA A 300 23.74 23.28 -2.78
C ALA A 300 22.75 22.69 -1.78
N THR A 301 21.53 23.23 -1.69
CA THR A 301 20.46 22.66 -0.86
C THR A 301 20.12 21.24 -1.31
N GLU A 302 19.97 21.00 -2.61
CA GLU A 302 19.67 19.66 -3.11
C GLU A 302 20.84 18.68 -2.90
N ALA A 303 22.07 19.15 -3.12
CA ALA A 303 23.27 18.35 -2.84
C ALA A 303 23.40 17.98 -1.35
N LEU A 304 23.08 18.90 -0.43
CA LEU A 304 23.07 18.62 1.00
C LEU A 304 21.94 17.69 1.40
N ARG A 305 20.78 17.74 0.72
CA ARG A 305 19.72 16.73 0.89
C ARG A 305 20.20 15.34 0.46
N VAL A 306 20.98 15.24 -0.62
CA VAL A 306 21.63 13.98 -1.04
C VAL A 306 22.64 13.49 0.01
N ALA A 307 23.41 14.40 0.64
CA ALA A 307 24.31 14.05 1.73
C ALA A 307 23.55 13.55 2.99
N GLY A 308 22.31 14.00 3.18
CA GLY A 308 21.42 13.55 4.25
C GLY A 308 21.99 13.86 5.63
N ARG A 309 21.97 12.87 6.54
CA ARG A 309 22.47 13.04 7.93
C ARG A 309 23.95 13.41 8.01
N ALA A 310 24.76 13.06 7.00
CA ALA A 310 26.16 13.48 6.95
C ALA A 310 26.32 15.01 6.90
N ALA A 311 25.27 15.75 6.49
CA ALA A 311 25.26 17.21 6.49
C ALA A 311 25.07 17.84 7.87
N VAL A 312 24.46 17.13 8.83
CA VAL A 312 24.02 17.68 10.12
C VAL A 312 25.16 18.37 10.89
N PRO A 313 26.37 17.78 11.05
CA PRO A 313 27.44 18.44 11.81
C PRO A 313 27.87 19.78 11.19
N ALA A 314 27.94 19.88 9.86
CA ALA A 314 28.32 21.12 9.19
C ALA A 314 27.20 22.17 9.24
N LEU A 315 25.93 21.74 9.12
CA LEU A 315 24.77 22.62 9.26
C LEU A 315 24.68 23.21 10.68
N VAL A 316 24.96 22.40 11.71
CA VAL A 316 25.05 22.85 13.11
C VAL A 316 26.15 23.89 13.28
N ARG A 317 27.36 23.60 12.78
CA ARG A 317 28.48 24.56 12.78
C ARG A 317 28.13 25.87 12.08
N HIS A 318 27.39 25.82 10.97
CA HIS A 318 26.90 27.04 10.32
C HIS A 318 25.93 27.83 11.21
N LEU A 319 24.93 27.18 11.81
CA LEU A 319 23.99 27.85 12.72
C LEU A 319 24.71 28.44 13.95
N ASP A 320 25.78 27.82 14.41
CA ASP A 320 26.62 28.33 15.50
C ASP A 320 27.62 29.43 15.07
N GLY A 321 27.65 29.77 13.78
CA GLY A 321 28.44 30.88 13.22
C GLY A 321 29.88 30.50 12.87
N GLU A 322 30.23 29.21 12.91
CA GLU A 322 31.57 28.72 12.54
C GLU A 322 31.76 28.59 11.02
N LEU A 323 30.67 28.54 10.25
CA LEU A 323 30.69 28.44 8.80
C LEU A 323 29.75 29.49 8.19
N ALA A 324 30.13 30.01 7.02
CA ALA A 324 29.22 30.82 6.20
C ALA A 324 28.12 29.92 5.59
N GLY A 325 26.97 30.51 5.25
CA GLY A 325 25.84 29.80 4.67
C GLY A 325 24.56 30.61 4.75
N ASP A 326 23.45 30.01 4.31
CA ASP A 326 22.11 30.56 4.47
C ASP A 326 21.37 29.84 5.61
N PRO A 327 21.03 30.54 6.71
CA PRO A 327 20.48 29.88 7.90
C PRO A 327 19.08 29.30 7.65
N ALA A 328 18.26 29.91 6.79
CA ALA A 328 16.94 29.39 6.45
C ALA A 328 17.03 28.05 5.71
N SER A 329 17.93 27.94 4.72
CA SER A 329 18.22 26.69 4.03
C SER A 329 18.76 25.63 4.98
N ALA A 330 19.63 26.02 5.93
CA ALA A 330 20.16 25.10 6.91
C ALA A 330 19.09 24.54 7.86
N VAL A 331 18.20 25.38 8.39
CA VAL A 331 17.08 24.92 9.24
C VAL A 331 16.15 23.99 8.45
N ALA A 332 15.85 24.30 7.19
CA ALA A 332 15.04 23.43 6.34
C ALA A 332 15.68 22.05 6.12
N LEU A 333 16.99 22.00 5.89
CA LEU A 333 17.73 20.74 5.75
C LEU A 333 17.79 19.96 7.07
N LEU A 334 17.93 20.63 8.21
CA LEU A 334 17.91 20.00 9.53
C LEU A 334 16.54 19.41 9.88
N ARG A 335 15.45 20.10 9.51
CA ARG A 335 14.08 19.56 9.59
C ARG A 335 13.96 18.27 8.79
N ASP A 336 14.43 18.27 7.54
CA ASP A 336 14.36 17.11 6.65
C ASP A 336 15.22 15.93 7.17
N ALA A 337 16.34 16.23 7.84
CA ALA A 337 17.22 15.22 8.44
C ALA A 337 16.65 14.59 9.73
N ALA A 338 15.80 15.35 10.46
CA ALA A 338 15.17 14.95 11.71
C ALA A 338 16.17 14.34 12.71
N ASP A 339 17.32 15.02 12.89
CA ASP A 339 18.43 14.53 13.72
C ASP A 339 18.49 15.26 15.07
N PRO A 340 18.38 14.56 16.21
CA PRO A 340 18.47 15.13 17.55
C PRO A 340 19.77 15.93 17.81
N ALA A 341 20.87 15.63 17.11
CA ALA A 341 22.13 16.36 17.25
C ALA A 341 22.00 17.87 16.94
N ALA A 342 21.00 18.25 16.15
CA ALA A 342 20.75 19.65 15.77
C ALA A 342 19.99 20.47 16.82
N THR A 343 19.41 19.82 17.84
CA THR A 343 18.44 20.44 18.76
C THR A 343 18.99 21.69 19.44
N ASP A 344 20.19 21.64 20.01
CA ASP A 344 20.73 22.78 20.75
C ASP A 344 21.02 23.99 19.83
N ALA A 345 21.44 23.72 18.59
CA ALA A 345 21.69 24.75 17.59
C ALA A 345 20.38 25.39 17.11
N LEU A 346 19.32 24.59 16.92
CA LEU A 346 17.98 25.07 16.58
C LEU A 346 17.36 25.88 17.73
N VAL A 347 17.53 25.47 18.98
CA VAL A 347 17.10 26.24 20.16
C VAL A 347 17.83 27.59 20.23
N ARG A 348 19.15 27.60 19.99
CA ARG A 348 19.90 28.87 19.89
C ARG A 348 19.39 29.72 18.72
N GLU A 349 19.02 29.12 17.59
CA GLU A 349 18.48 29.84 16.42
C GLU A 349 17.14 30.53 16.71
N LEU A 350 16.26 29.91 17.51
CA LEU A 350 15.03 30.56 17.99
C LEU A 350 15.34 31.89 18.72
N GLY A 351 16.38 31.91 19.55
CA GLY A 351 16.82 33.10 20.27
C GLY A 351 17.51 34.15 19.40
N ARG A 352 18.23 33.73 18.35
CA ARG A 352 18.92 34.64 17.41
C ARG A 352 17.96 35.32 16.43
N GLY A 353 16.87 34.67 16.06
CA GLY A 353 15.82 35.25 15.22
C GLY A 353 16.24 35.55 13.77
N ARG A 354 17.27 34.89 13.21
CA ARG A 354 17.65 35.07 11.80
C ARG A 354 16.73 34.31 10.85
N VAL A 355 16.03 33.30 11.36
CA VAL A 355 15.06 32.46 10.65
C VAL A 355 13.69 32.62 11.28
N SER A 356 12.61 32.48 10.49
CA SER A 356 11.25 32.52 11.03
C SER A 356 11.06 31.45 12.11
N ARG A 357 10.45 31.84 13.24
CA ARG A 357 10.20 30.93 14.37
C ARG A 357 9.47 29.66 13.94
N GLY A 358 8.50 29.79 13.04
CA GLY A 358 7.75 28.65 12.51
C GLY A 358 8.62 27.57 11.85
N LEU A 359 9.60 27.96 11.01
CA LEU A 359 10.48 27.00 10.37
C LEU A 359 11.39 26.30 11.39
N VAL A 360 11.85 27.03 12.41
CA VAL A 360 12.68 26.45 13.48
C VAL A 360 11.86 25.53 14.39
N LEU A 361 10.61 25.89 14.70
CA LEU A 361 9.67 25.06 15.44
C LEU A 361 9.36 23.76 14.69
N ASP A 362 9.12 23.82 13.39
CA ASP A 362 8.94 22.63 12.55
C ASP A 362 10.18 21.71 12.60
N ALA A 363 11.39 22.30 12.56
CA ALA A 363 12.64 21.55 12.66
C ALA A 363 12.83 20.89 14.04
N LEU A 364 12.52 21.60 15.13
CA LEU A 364 12.58 21.06 16.50
C LEU A 364 11.57 19.93 16.72
N GLY A 365 10.34 20.11 16.22
CA GLY A 365 9.32 19.06 16.25
C GLY A 365 9.76 17.83 15.45
N ALA A 366 10.31 18.01 14.24
CA ALA A 366 10.82 16.91 13.43
C ALA A 366 11.99 16.16 14.11
N ALA A 367 12.88 16.87 14.81
CA ALA A 367 13.99 16.26 15.55
C ALA A 367 13.50 15.39 16.73
N GLY A 368 12.36 15.74 17.34
CA GLY A 368 11.71 14.92 18.38
C GLY A 368 12.52 14.76 19.67
N ASP A 369 13.49 15.64 19.93
CA ASP A 369 14.38 15.56 21.08
C ASP A 369 13.80 16.30 22.29
N ARG A 370 13.76 15.63 23.46
CA ARG A 370 13.28 16.19 24.73
C ARG A 370 13.94 17.51 25.15
N ARG A 371 15.18 17.78 24.71
CA ARG A 371 15.85 19.08 24.97
C ARG A 371 15.08 20.27 24.38
N ALA A 372 14.28 20.04 23.34
CA ALA A 372 13.42 21.07 22.74
C ALA A 372 12.15 21.34 23.55
N LEU A 373 11.74 20.47 24.48
CA LEU A 373 10.45 20.56 25.16
C LEU A 373 10.25 21.91 25.87
N VAL A 374 11.17 22.28 26.76
CA VAL A 374 11.05 23.53 27.52
C VAL A 374 11.10 24.77 26.61
N PRO A 375 12.07 24.90 25.67
CA PRO A 375 12.07 26.01 24.72
C PRO A 375 10.78 26.15 23.90
N VAL A 376 10.19 25.03 23.44
CA VAL A 376 8.93 25.06 22.69
C VAL A 376 7.76 25.43 23.59
N LEU A 377 7.70 24.93 24.84
CA LEU A 377 6.66 25.30 25.80
C LEU A 377 6.68 26.80 26.13
N THR A 378 7.86 27.42 26.25
CA THR A 378 7.97 28.87 26.48
C THR A 378 7.35 29.71 25.35
N LEU A 379 7.30 29.19 24.12
CA LEU A 379 6.68 29.87 22.98
C LEU A 379 5.15 29.78 22.97
N LEU A 380 4.54 29.08 23.94
CA LEU A 380 3.10 29.15 24.18
C LEU A 380 2.66 30.46 24.86
N ASP A 381 3.59 31.27 25.35
CA ASP A 381 3.30 32.62 25.85
C ASP A 381 3.61 33.72 24.81
N ASP A 382 3.91 33.34 23.55
CA ASP A 382 4.22 34.30 22.49
C ASP A 382 2.97 35.15 22.13
N ALA A 383 3.19 36.44 21.90
CA ALA A 383 2.12 37.38 21.56
C ALA A 383 1.44 37.05 20.22
N ASP A 384 2.13 36.36 19.29
CA ASP A 384 1.58 35.96 17.99
C ASP A 384 0.89 34.57 18.08
N PRO A 385 -0.44 34.49 17.87
CA PRO A 385 -1.18 33.22 17.84
C PRO A 385 -0.66 32.23 16.79
N ALA A 386 -0.05 32.70 15.69
CA ALA A 386 0.55 31.80 14.70
C ALA A 386 1.75 31.03 15.27
N VAL A 387 2.60 31.70 16.07
CA VAL A 387 3.76 31.09 16.74
C VAL A 387 3.28 30.08 17.77
N ARG A 388 2.29 30.44 18.61
CA ARG A 388 1.72 29.52 19.60
C ARG A 388 1.14 28.25 18.97
N ARG A 389 0.41 28.37 17.85
CA ARG A 389 -0.09 27.22 17.09
C ARG A 389 1.01 26.34 16.52
N GLN A 390 2.08 26.94 16.00
CA GLN A 390 3.24 26.19 15.51
C GLN A 390 3.97 25.49 16.66
N ALA A 391 4.10 26.14 17.81
CA ALA A 391 4.68 25.54 19.01
C ALA A 391 3.84 24.33 19.46
N MET A 392 2.50 24.45 19.50
CA MET A 392 1.62 23.31 19.76
C MET A 392 1.87 22.15 18.78
N ARG A 393 1.95 22.41 17.48
CA ARG A 393 2.25 21.33 16.50
C ARG A 393 3.62 20.69 16.73
N ALA A 394 4.63 21.48 17.06
CA ALA A 394 5.97 21.00 17.36
C ALA A 394 6.04 20.19 18.68
N LEU A 395 5.13 20.43 19.63
CA LEU A 395 5.09 19.72 20.92
C LEU A 395 4.66 18.26 20.81
N ARG A 396 3.85 17.90 19.80
CA ARG A 396 3.28 16.54 19.70
C ARG A 396 4.31 15.40 19.86
N PRO A 397 5.44 15.37 19.15
CA PRO A 397 6.48 14.35 19.34
C PRO A 397 7.32 14.55 20.62
N LEU A 398 7.21 15.71 21.27
CA LEU A 398 7.96 16.07 22.48
C LEU A 398 7.16 15.84 23.77
N LEU A 399 5.88 15.46 23.66
CA LEU A 399 4.95 15.37 24.80
C LEU A 399 5.49 14.46 25.90
N ASP A 400 5.59 15.04 27.09
CA ASP A 400 6.05 14.39 28.30
C ASP A 400 5.30 14.96 29.52
N ALA A 401 5.35 14.26 30.66
CA ALA A 401 4.62 14.63 31.87
C ALA A 401 4.82 16.11 32.31
N PRO A 402 6.02 16.72 32.22
CA PRO A 402 6.21 18.12 32.60
C PRO A 402 5.42 19.14 31.76
N ALA A 403 4.98 18.77 30.55
CA ALA A 403 4.18 19.66 29.70
C ALA A 403 2.76 19.88 30.26
N ALA A 404 2.29 19.01 31.16
CA ALA A 404 0.91 19.01 31.61
C ALA A 404 0.48 20.34 32.25
N ASP A 405 1.30 20.94 33.12
CA ASP A 405 0.93 22.17 33.82
C ASP A 405 0.80 23.36 32.85
N VAL A 406 1.73 23.48 31.90
CA VAL A 406 1.68 24.51 30.85
C VAL A 406 0.47 24.30 29.94
N LEU A 407 0.19 23.05 29.55
CA LEU A 407 -0.96 22.72 28.70
C LEU A 407 -2.30 22.95 29.41
N ILE A 408 -2.38 22.77 30.74
CA ILE A 408 -3.57 23.13 31.53
C ILE A 408 -3.82 24.64 31.43
N GLY A 409 -2.78 25.46 31.52
CA GLY A 409 -2.85 26.90 31.29
C GLY A 409 -3.28 27.26 29.86
N ALA A 410 -2.72 26.58 28.85
CA ALA A 410 -3.04 26.81 27.43
C ALA A 410 -4.51 26.52 27.05
N MET A 411 -5.29 25.88 27.92
CA MET A 411 -6.74 25.76 27.74
C MET A 411 -7.50 27.10 27.85
N ASP A 412 -6.86 28.12 28.43
CA ASP A 412 -7.33 29.49 28.58
C ASP A 412 -6.81 30.45 27.49
N ASP A 413 -6.04 29.95 26.52
CA ASP A 413 -5.52 30.75 25.41
C ASP A 413 -6.65 31.45 24.62
N ASP A 414 -6.40 32.63 24.07
CA ASP A 414 -7.39 33.36 23.26
C ASP A 414 -7.59 32.71 21.87
N ASP A 415 -6.62 31.94 21.37
CA ASP A 415 -6.69 31.20 20.13
C ASP A 415 -7.43 29.85 20.30
N PRO A 416 -8.56 29.63 19.59
CA PRO A 416 -9.35 28.41 19.73
C PRO A 416 -8.63 27.11 19.34
N GLU A 417 -7.65 27.17 18.44
CA GLU A 417 -6.87 26.01 18.00
C GLU A 417 -5.88 25.59 19.09
N VAL A 418 -5.19 26.55 19.73
CA VAL A 418 -4.30 26.29 20.88
C VAL A 418 -5.07 25.60 22.01
N ARG A 419 -6.25 26.12 22.40
CA ARG A 419 -7.08 25.51 23.44
C ARG A 419 -7.48 24.07 23.12
N SER A 420 -7.86 23.82 21.87
CA SER A 420 -8.33 22.49 21.43
C SER A 420 -7.18 21.48 21.41
N LEU A 421 -6.00 21.89 20.92
CA LEU A 421 -4.79 21.06 20.93
C LEU A 421 -4.30 20.82 22.37
N ALA A 422 -4.42 21.80 23.25
CA ALA A 422 -4.08 21.63 24.67
C ALA A 422 -4.95 20.56 25.33
N ALA A 423 -6.27 20.59 25.10
CA ALA A 423 -7.17 19.56 25.58
C ALA A 423 -6.82 18.17 25.02
N GLU A 424 -6.55 18.07 23.71
CA GLU A 424 -6.13 16.81 23.06
C GLU A 424 -4.86 16.25 23.70
N TYR A 425 -3.83 17.09 23.87
CA TYR A 425 -2.52 16.67 24.39
C TYR A 425 -2.57 16.29 25.86
N LEU A 426 -3.41 16.96 26.67
CA LEU A 426 -3.65 16.55 28.06
C LEU A 426 -4.30 15.17 28.16
N GLY A 427 -5.15 14.81 27.19
CA GLY A 427 -5.69 13.46 27.03
C GLY A 427 -4.62 12.44 26.65
N ILE A 428 -3.71 12.78 25.72
CA ILE A 428 -2.58 11.93 25.33
C ILE A 428 -1.64 11.67 26.52
N LEU A 429 -1.39 12.70 27.32
CA LEU A 429 -0.57 12.62 28.55
C LEU A 429 -1.29 11.93 29.71
N ALA A 430 -2.58 11.59 29.56
CA ALA A 430 -3.43 11.05 30.63
C ALA A 430 -3.38 11.87 31.94
N SER A 431 -3.32 13.21 31.82
CA SER A 431 -3.14 14.10 32.98
C SER A 431 -4.39 14.21 33.85
N ARG A 432 -4.39 13.52 35.00
CA ARG A 432 -5.47 13.61 36.00
C ARG A 432 -5.62 15.01 36.63
N ALA A 433 -4.57 15.81 36.63
CA ALA A 433 -4.61 17.20 37.10
C ALA A 433 -5.47 18.09 36.19
N ALA A 434 -5.58 17.75 34.90
CA ALA A 434 -6.39 18.49 33.92
C ALA A 434 -7.90 18.23 34.02
N VAL A 435 -8.34 17.19 34.74
CA VAL A 435 -9.74 16.75 34.78
C VAL A 435 -10.72 17.87 35.15
N PRO A 436 -10.49 18.69 36.20
CA PRO A 436 -11.40 19.80 36.52
C PRO A 436 -11.51 20.83 35.37
N ARG A 437 -10.40 21.11 34.68
CA ARG A 437 -10.33 22.09 33.61
C ARG A 437 -11.00 21.59 32.33
N LEU A 438 -10.78 20.32 31.98
CA LEU A 438 -11.44 19.62 30.87
C LEU A 438 -12.94 19.46 31.12
N ALA A 439 -13.36 19.10 32.34
CA ALA A 439 -14.77 18.99 32.70
C ALA A 439 -15.52 20.31 32.54
N ARG A 440 -14.87 21.45 32.86
CA ARG A 440 -15.42 22.78 32.56
C ARG A 440 -15.50 23.06 31.06
N ALA A 441 -14.48 22.65 30.29
CA ALA A 441 -14.40 22.89 28.84
C ALA A 441 -15.45 22.13 28.02
N VAL A 442 -15.99 21.03 28.54
CA VAL A 442 -17.07 20.24 27.90
C VAL A 442 -18.44 20.95 27.94
N ARG A 443 -18.64 21.87 28.89
CA ARG A 443 -19.93 22.57 29.12
C ARG A 443 -20.27 23.57 28.01
N ASP A 444 -21.50 24.05 28.02
CA ASP A 444 -22.00 25.04 27.05
C ASP A 444 -21.24 26.38 27.13
N GLY A 445 -21.21 27.11 26.02
CA GLY A 445 -20.50 28.38 25.88
C GLY A 445 -19.06 28.28 25.33
N HIS A 446 -18.57 27.06 25.08
CA HIS A 446 -17.28 26.84 24.42
C HIS A 446 -17.45 26.39 22.95
N PRO A 447 -16.47 26.66 22.06
CA PRO A 447 -16.48 26.17 20.69
C PRO A 447 -16.60 24.63 20.65
N LEU A 448 -17.41 24.11 19.72
CA LEU A 448 -17.70 22.67 19.64
C LEU A 448 -16.43 21.80 19.55
N ARG A 449 -15.41 22.26 18.79
CA ARG A 449 -14.12 21.56 18.66
C ARG A 449 -13.43 21.34 20.01
N LEU A 450 -13.41 22.37 20.86
CA LEU A 450 -12.83 22.27 22.20
C LEU A 450 -13.65 21.34 23.10
N ARG A 451 -14.98 21.47 23.07
CA ARG A 451 -15.88 20.62 23.87
C ARG A 451 -15.68 19.14 23.53
N TYR A 452 -15.58 18.84 22.23
CA TYR A 452 -15.31 17.51 21.71
C TYR A 452 -13.93 16.99 22.16
N ALA A 453 -12.86 17.78 21.95
CA ALA A 453 -11.51 17.41 22.36
C ALA A 453 -11.42 17.16 23.87
N ALA A 454 -12.11 17.98 24.68
CA ALA A 454 -12.17 17.81 26.12
C ALA A 454 -12.93 16.54 26.54
N ALA A 455 -14.04 16.21 25.88
CA ALA A 455 -14.80 14.97 26.16
C ALA A 455 -13.96 13.72 25.84
N GLU A 456 -13.30 13.68 24.67
CA GLU A 456 -12.38 12.59 24.34
C GLU A 456 -11.21 12.48 25.32
N ALA A 457 -10.60 13.61 25.69
CA ALA A 457 -9.49 13.64 26.63
C ALA A 457 -9.90 13.09 28.00
N LEU A 458 -11.09 13.46 28.51
CA LEU A 458 -11.62 12.90 29.77
C LEU A 458 -11.81 11.39 29.70
N GLY A 459 -12.32 10.87 28.57
CA GLY A 459 -12.44 9.43 28.33
C GLY A 459 -11.09 8.72 28.36
N ARG A 460 -10.07 9.28 27.70
CA ARG A 460 -8.69 8.74 27.69
C ARG A 460 -8.04 8.78 29.09
N ILE A 461 -8.32 9.81 29.88
CA ILE A 461 -7.80 9.93 31.25
C ILE A 461 -8.45 8.91 32.20
N GLY A 462 -9.73 8.59 31.99
CA GLY A 462 -10.43 7.54 32.74
C GLY A 462 -10.78 7.92 34.20
N ASP A 463 -10.87 9.21 34.53
CA ASP A 463 -11.11 9.68 35.90
C ASP A 463 -12.61 9.92 36.17
N ALA A 464 -13.16 9.25 37.18
CA ALA A 464 -14.58 9.32 37.55
C ALA A 464 -15.08 10.72 37.90
N ARG A 465 -14.20 11.65 38.30
CA ARG A 465 -14.57 13.06 38.57
C ARG A 465 -15.14 13.77 37.33
N ALA A 466 -14.90 13.22 36.13
CA ALA A 466 -15.42 13.71 34.86
C ALA A 466 -16.90 13.37 34.62
N VAL A 467 -17.42 12.33 35.28
CA VAL A 467 -18.75 11.75 35.00
C VAL A 467 -19.88 12.79 34.98
N PRO A 468 -20.00 13.71 35.97
CA PRO A 468 -21.09 14.69 35.95
C PRO A 468 -21.07 15.58 34.70
N ALA A 469 -19.89 16.06 34.29
CA ALA A 469 -19.76 16.93 33.13
C ALA A 469 -20.05 16.22 31.81
N LEU A 470 -19.67 14.94 31.70
CA LEU A 470 -19.98 14.13 30.52
C LEU A 470 -21.47 13.79 30.43
N VAL A 471 -22.12 13.50 31.56
CA VAL A 471 -23.59 13.32 31.62
C VAL A 471 -24.32 14.59 31.17
N ASP A 472 -23.89 15.76 31.63
CA ASP A 472 -24.48 17.04 31.22
C ASP A 472 -24.32 17.27 29.70
N ALA A 473 -23.13 17.01 29.16
CA ALA A 473 -22.89 17.08 27.71
C ALA A 473 -23.72 16.07 26.91
N LEU A 474 -23.93 14.88 27.45
CA LEU A 474 -24.78 13.87 26.83
C LEU A 474 -26.26 14.29 26.83
N ARG A 475 -26.70 15.01 27.87
CA ARG A 475 -28.07 15.55 27.97
C ARG A 475 -28.32 16.72 27.02
N ALA A 476 -27.45 17.72 27.05
CA ALA A 476 -27.72 19.04 26.45
C ALA A 476 -26.82 19.39 25.25
N GLY A 477 -25.75 18.62 25.00
CA GLY A 477 -24.85 18.88 23.88
C GLY A 477 -25.45 18.53 22.51
N PRO A 478 -24.84 18.96 21.40
CA PRO A 478 -25.20 18.52 20.06
C PRO A 478 -24.77 17.06 19.82
N SER A 479 -25.35 16.38 18.82
CA SER A 479 -25.13 14.94 18.56
C SER A 479 -23.67 14.48 18.54
N PRO A 480 -22.70 15.18 17.88
CA PRO A 480 -21.30 14.77 17.92
C PRO A 480 -20.69 14.77 19.33
N LEU A 481 -21.11 15.72 20.17
CA LEU A 481 -20.65 15.81 21.56
C LEU A 481 -21.33 14.76 22.45
N ARG A 482 -22.61 14.46 22.21
CA ARG A 482 -23.33 13.38 22.93
C ARG A 482 -22.66 12.03 22.72
N ARG A 483 -22.22 11.77 21.48
CA ARG A 483 -21.44 10.58 21.13
C ARG A 483 -20.11 10.53 21.87
N ALA A 484 -19.30 11.58 21.76
CA ALA A 484 -18.02 11.65 22.45
C ALA A 484 -18.17 11.49 23.97
N ALA A 485 -19.22 12.08 24.55
CA ALA A 485 -19.53 11.93 25.98
C ALA A 485 -19.96 10.50 26.34
N ALA A 486 -20.77 9.84 25.51
CA ALA A 486 -21.18 8.45 25.71
C ALA A 486 -19.98 7.50 25.66
N ASP A 487 -19.11 7.69 24.67
CA ASP A 487 -17.90 6.89 24.48
C ASP A 487 -16.90 7.12 25.64
N ALA A 488 -16.75 8.38 26.09
CA ALA A 488 -15.93 8.71 27.25
C ALA A 488 -16.46 8.08 28.55
N LEU A 489 -17.78 8.12 28.79
CA LEU A 489 -18.40 7.46 29.95
C LEU A 489 -18.20 5.95 29.92
N ALA A 490 -18.35 5.32 28.75
CA ALA A 490 -18.09 3.90 28.57
C ALA A 490 -16.62 3.54 28.81
N ALA A 491 -15.68 4.39 28.40
CA ALA A 491 -14.25 4.20 28.63
C ALA A 491 -13.86 4.37 30.12
N ILE A 492 -14.49 5.32 30.83
CA ILE A 492 -14.30 5.52 32.27
C ILE A 492 -14.84 4.33 33.06
N ALA A 493 -15.98 3.75 32.61
CA ALA A 493 -16.61 2.56 33.19
C ALA A 493 -16.88 2.64 34.71
N ASP A 494 -17.19 3.84 35.21
CA ASP A 494 -17.47 4.10 36.63
C ASP A 494 -18.98 4.02 36.93
N GLU A 495 -19.35 3.30 37.99
CA GLU A 495 -20.75 3.04 38.34
C GLU A 495 -21.52 4.28 38.80
N SER A 496 -20.84 5.36 39.19
CA SER A 496 -21.50 6.64 39.51
C SER A 496 -22.25 7.22 38.31
N ALA A 497 -21.91 6.82 37.08
CA ALA A 497 -22.63 7.20 35.87
C ALA A 497 -23.99 6.50 35.73
N VAL A 498 -24.23 5.38 36.41
CA VAL A 498 -25.43 4.56 36.20
C VAL A 498 -26.72 5.30 36.59
N PRO A 499 -26.87 5.87 37.81
CA PRO A 499 -28.10 6.59 38.17
C PRO A 499 -28.47 7.74 37.21
N PRO A 500 -27.56 8.66 36.82
CA PRO A 500 -27.91 9.71 35.87
C PRO A 500 -28.17 9.21 34.44
N LEU A 501 -27.49 8.15 33.98
CA LEU A 501 -27.79 7.53 32.68
C LEU A 501 -29.18 6.89 32.68
N LEU A 502 -29.59 6.21 33.76
CA LEU A 502 -30.95 5.68 33.90
C LEU A 502 -32.00 6.78 33.86
N ALA A 503 -31.73 7.93 34.50
CA ALA A 503 -32.63 9.08 34.45
C ALA A 503 -32.81 9.60 33.02
N LEU A 504 -31.74 9.63 32.22
CA LEU A 504 -31.79 10.04 30.81
C LEU A 504 -32.52 9.03 29.92
N VAL A 505 -32.28 7.72 30.13
CA VAL A 505 -32.96 6.64 29.38
C VAL A 505 -34.48 6.68 29.60
N ARG A 506 -34.90 6.91 30.85
CA ARG A 506 -36.32 6.97 31.27
C ARG A 506 -36.99 8.32 31.00
N GLY A 507 -36.21 9.40 30.95
CA GLY A 507 -36.72 10.77 30.85
C GLY A 507 -37.30 11.11 29.48
N ASP A 508 -38.06 12.20 29.46
CA ASP A 508 -38.56 12.83 28.23
C ASP A 508 -37.49 13.79 27.68
N VAL A 509 -36.46 13.22 27.07
CA VAL A 509 -35.40 13.95 26.37
C VAL A 509 -35.33 13.50 24.91
N GLU A 510 -34.61 14.25 24.08
CA GLU A 510 -34.46 13.93 22.65
C GLU A 510 -34.03 12.47 22.42
N ALA A 511 -34.62 11.82 21.41
CA ALA A 511 -34.34 10.42 21.08
C ALA A 511 -32.84 10.15 20.92
N ASP A 512 -32.12 11.08 20.28
CA ASP A 512 -30.67 11.01 20.11
C ASP A 512 -29.91 10.96 21.44
N ALA A 513 -30.26 11.81 22.41
CA ALA A 513 -29.69 11.78 23.76
C ALA A 513 -30.02 10.49 24.50
N ARG A 514 -31.26 9.98 24.37
CA ARG A 514 -31.68 8.71 24.98
C ARG A 514 -30.92 7.51 24.42
N GLY A 515 -30.71 7.48 23.10
CA GLY A 515 -29.91 6.45 22.43
C GLY A 515 -28.46 6.44 22.90
N HIS A 516 -27.83 7.62 22.99
CA HIS A 516 -26.47 7.75 23.51
C HIS A 516 -26.37 7.38 25.00
N ALA A 517 -27.38 7.72 25.81
CA ALA A 517 -27.43 7.32 27.22
C ALA A 517 -27.53 5.80 27.39
N ALA A 518 -28.36 5.14 26.57
CA ALA A 518 -28.48 3.69 26.56
C ALA A 518 -27.15 3.02 26.17
N ARG A 519 -26.46 3.53 25.14
CA ARG A 519 -25.14 3.03 24.72
C ARG A 519 -24.09 3.19 25.83
N ALA A 520 -24.01 4.37 26.44
CA ALA A 520 -23.10 4.64 27.55
C ALA A 520 -23.37 3.70 28.74
N LEU A 521 -24.65 3.48 29.07
CA LEU A 521 -25.06 2.57 30.14
C LEU A 521 -24.60 1.14 29.89
N GLY A 522 -24.76 0.64 28.65
CA GLY A 522 -24.25 -0.67 28.25
C GLY A 522 -22.72 -0.79 28.32
N GLY A 523 -22.00 0.29 27.98
CA GLY A 523 -20.54 0.34 28.10
C GLY A 523 -20.06 0.33 29.55
N VAL A 524 -20.67 1.16 30.41
CA VAL A 524 -20.34 1.23 31.85
C VAL A 524 -20.65 -0.10 32.57
N LEU A 525 -21.76 -0.75 32.20
CA LEU A 525 -22.20 -2.02 32.78
C LEU A 525 -21.74 -3.24 31.97
N ARG A 526 -20.70 -3.12 31.14
CA ARG A 526 -20.22 -4.24 30.33
C ARG A 526 -19.90 -5.46 31.21
N ASP A 527 -20.48 -6.60 30.87
CA ASP A 527 -20.42 -7.87 31.60
C ASP A 527 -20.90 -7.79 33.08
N ARG A 528 -21.70 -6.78 33.42
CA ARG A 528 -22.25 -6.54 34.76
C ARG A 528 -23.78 -6.45 34.71
N PRO A 529 -24.50 -7.56 34.93
CA PRO A 529 -25.96 -7.58 34.97
C PRO A 529 -26.52 -6.65 36.04
N ARG A 530 -27.60 -5.92 35.72
CA ARG A 530 -28.22 -4.97 36.66
C ARG A 530 -29.72 -4.81 36.41
N ALA A 531 -30.53 -5.12 37.42
CA ALA A 531 -31.98 -5.24 37.26
C ALA A 531 -32.71 -3.91 36.96
N ASP A 532 -32.28 -2.80 37.56
CA ASP A 532 -32.85 -1.47 37.32
C ASP A 532 -32.55 -0.95 35.90
N ALA A 533 -31.35 -1.23 35.38
CA ALA A 533 -30.96 -0.95 34.00
C ALA A 533 -31.73 -1.82 33.01
N ARG A 534 -31.83 -3.13 33.25
CA ARG A 534 -32.65 -4.03 32.45
C ARG A 534 -34.11 -3.55 32.38
N ALA A 535 -34.69 -3.19 33.52
CA ALA A 535 -36.07 -2.69 33.59
C ALA A 535 -36.27 -1.37 32.83
N ALA A 536 -35.25 -0.50 32.76
CA ALA A 536 -35.30 0.74 32.01
C ALA A 536 -35.16 0.53 30.49
N LEU A 537 -34.31 -0.42 30.07
CA LEU A 537 -33.97 -0.64 28.66
C LEU A 537 -34.99 -1.54 27.95
N ALA A 538 -35.53 -2.56 28.61
CA ALA A 538 -36.42 -3.55 27.99
C ALA A 538 -37.63 -2.96 27.24
N PRO A 539 -38.36 -1.95 27.77
CA PRO A 539 -39.48 -1.34 27.04
C PRO A 539 -39.06 -0.65 25.73
N LEU A 540 -37.82 -0.16 25.67
CA LEU A 540 -37.29 0.59 24.52
C LEU A 540 -36.86 -0.32 23.37
N CYS A 541 -36.62 -1.61 23.64
CA CYS A 541 -36.18 -2.55 22.61
C CYS A 541 -37.25 -2.78 21.52
N ALA A 542 -38.53 -2.76 21.89
CA ALA A 542 -39.64 -3.03 20.98
C ALA A 542 -40.42 -1.77 20.55
N SER A 543 -40.18 -0.62 21.19
CA SER A 543 -40.95 0.61 20.98
C SER A 543 -40.06 1.85 20.81
N GLY A 544 -40.56 2.86 20.10
CA GLY A 544 -39.84 4.12 19.86
C GLY A 544 -38.95 4.16 18.60
N PRO A 545 -38.17 5.24 18.40
CA PRO A 545 -37.26 5.40 17.27
C PRO A 545 -36.25 4.25 17.18
N VAL A 546 -35.89 3.83 15.96
CA VAL A 546 -35.07 2.63 15.73
C VAL A 546 -33.70 2.77 16.38
N GLU A 547 -33.12 3.97 16.38
CA GLU A 547 -31.81 4.28 16.94
C GLU A 547 -31.76 4.03 18.46
N VAL A 548 -32.83 4.41 19.16
CA VAL A 548 -32.98 4.19 20.61
C VAL A 548 -33.18 2.71 20.89
N SER A 549 -34.01 2.02 20.10
CA SER A 549 -34.22 0.59 20.23
C SER A 549 -32.92 -0.19 20.04
N LEU A 550 -32.13 0.13 19.00
CA LEU A 550 -30.85 -0.52 18.73
C LEU A 550 -29.83 -0.30 19.86
N ALA A 551 -29.75 0.93 20.40
CA ALA A 551 -28.88 1.23 21.53
C ALA A 551 -29.30 0.45 22.79
N ALA A 552 -30.61 0.36 23.07
CA ALA A 552 -31.11 -0.39 24.22
C ALA A 552 -30.86 -1.90 24.11
N ILE A 553 -31.09 -2.47 22.92
CA ILE A 553 -30.80 -3.89 22.63
C ILE A 553 -29.29 -4.17 22.79
N GLY A 554 -28.45 -3.31 22.22
CA GLY A 554 -27.00 -3.43 22.35
C GLY A 554 -26.53 -3.34 23.80
N ALA A 555 -27.12 -2.43 24.58
CA ALA A 555 -26.81 -2.27 26.00
C ALA A 555 -27.17 -3.52 26.82
N LEU A 556 -28.36 -4.11 26.59
CA LEU A 556 -28.74 -5.37 27.24
C LEU A 556 -27.80 -6.52 26.88
N GLY A 557 -27.37 -6.60 25.62
CA GLY A 557 -26.36 -7.58 25.18
C GLY A 557 -25.00 -7.36 25.85
N ALA A 558 -24.52 -6.12 25.89
CA ALA A 558 -23.23 -5.76 26.49
C ALA A 558 -23.19 -6.01 28.01
N MET A 559 -24.32 -5.88 28.70
CA MET A 559 -24.43 -6.20 30.13
C MET A 559 -24.32 -7.71 30.43
N ALA A 560 -24.47 -8.56 29.42
CA ALA A 560 -24.50 -10.02 29.54
C ALA A 560 -25.51 -10.52 30.60
N ASP A 561 -26.68 -9.88 30.70
CA ASP A 561 -27.72 -10.19 31.69
C ASP A 561 -28.70 -11.28 31.17
N PRO A 562 -28.65 -12.53 31.68
CA PRO A 562 -29.50 -13.61 31.18
C PRO A 562 -31.00 -13.34 31.37
N ALA A 563 -31.37 -12.50 32.34
CA ALA A 563 -32.78 -12.14 32.57
C ALA A 563 -33.35 -11.25 31.45
N ALA A 564 -32.51 -10.71 30.55
CA ALA A 564 -32.95 -9.99 29.36
C ALA A 564 -33.35 -10.93 28.20
N ARG A 565 -33.08 -12.24 28.30
CA ARG A 565 -33.31 -13.22 27.22
C ARG A 565 -34.73 -13.14 26.67
N ASP A 566 -35.75 -13.21 27.52
CA ASP A 566 -37.13 -13.33 27.05
C ASP A 566 -37.59 -12.06 26.31
N THR A 567 -37.13 -10.88 26.77
CA THR A 567 -37.32 -9.61 26.06
C THR A 567 -36.65 -9.64 24.68
N LEU A 568 -35.38 -10.05 24.60
CA LEU A 568 -34.65 -10.10 23.33
C LEU A 568 -35.22 -11.16 22.37
N VAL A 569 -35.70 -12.31 22.88
CA VAL A 569 -36.40 -13.33 22.08
C VAL A 569 -37.70 -12.77 21.50
N ALA A 570 -38.46 -12.00 22.27
CA ALA A 570 -39.65 -11.33 21.76
C ALA A 570 -39.30 -10.34 20.64
N VAL A 571 -38.25 -9.53 20.82
CA VAL A 571 -37.79 -8.55 19.82
C VAL A 571 -37.26 -9.23 18.56
N ALA A 572 -36.55 -10.36 18.68
CA ALA A 572 -36.06 -11.16 17.56
C ALA A 572 -37.17 -11.70 16.63
N ARG A 573 -38.43 -11.74 17.12
CA ARG A 573 -39.63 -12.16 16.40
C ARG A 573 -40.48 -11.01 15.85
N THR A 574 -40.08 -9.75 16.07
CA THR A 574 -40.80 -8.59 15.53
C THR A 574 -40.70 -8.54 13.99
N ALA A 575 -41.44 -7.65 13.33
CA ALA A 575 -41.38 -7.51 11.87
C ALA A 575 -40.16 -6.70 11.38
N ASP A 576 -39.63 -5.81 12.23
CA ASP A 576 -38.58 -4.86 11.86
C ASP A 576 -37.20 -5.55 11.73
N PRO A 577 -36.58 -5.58 10.53
CA PRO A 577 -35.35 -6.33 10.32
C PRO A 577 -34.16 -5.84 11.15
N GLU A 578 -34.06 -4.53 11.44
CA GLU A 578 -32.94 -3.96 12.20
C GLU A 578 -33.02 -4.33 13.68
N ARG A 579 -34.20 -4.17 14.30
CA ARG A 579 -34.42 -4.58 15.70
C ARG A 579 -34.22 -6.09 15.85
N ARG A 580 -34.73 -6.89 14.91
CA ARG A 580 -34.53 -8.35 14.92
C ARG A 580 -33.06 -8.72 14.87
N ARG A 581 -32.31 -8.15 13.94
CA ARG A 581 -30.87 -8.40 13.76
C ARG A 581 -30.11 -8.07 15.04
N ALA A 582 -30.34 -6.89 15.60
CA ALA A 582 -29.69 -6.46 16.84
C ALA A 582 -30.04 -7.36 18.01
N ALA A 583 -31.32 -7.77 18.15
CA ALA A 583 -31.75 -8.64 19.23
C ALA A 583 -31.11 -10.03 19.14
N VAL A 584 -31.01 -10.59 17.93
CA VAL A 584 -30.32 -11.86 17.68
C VAL A 584 -28.84 -11.78 18.03
N ALA A 585 -28.16 -10.68 17.68
CA ALA A 585 -26.77 -10.46 18.07
C ALA A 585 -26.61 -10.34 19.59
N ALA A 586 -27.49 -9.57 20.26
CA ALA A 586 -27.50 -9.42 21.71
C ALA A 586 -27.75 -10.75 22.44
N LEU A 587 -28.63 -11.62 21.91
CA LEU A 587 -28.83 -12.98 22.44
C LEU A 587 -27.55 -13.83 22.40
N GLY A 588 -26.72 -13.66 21.37
CA GLY A 588 -25.40 -14.30 21.32
C GLY A 588 -24.44 -13.74 22.38
N ALA A 589 -24.47 -12.42 22.60
CA ALA A 589 -23.64 -11.75 23.60
C ALA A 589 -24.02 -12.10 25.05
N LEU A 590 -25.28 -12.46 25.32
CA LEU A 590 -25.72 -12.93 26.65
C LEU A 590 -25.00 -14.22 27.10
N ALA A 591 -24.48 -15.01 26.16
CA ALA A 591 -23.90 -16.33 26.41
C ALA A 591 -24.84 -17.29 27.18
N ASP A 592 -26.17 -17.10 27.08
CA ASP A 592 -27.19 -17.98 27.69
C ASP A 592 -27.63 -19.07 26.68
N PRO A 593 -27.28 -20.36 26.91
CA PRO A 593 -27.66 -21.46 26.01
C PRO A 593 -29.17 -21.60 25.79
N ALA A 594 -30.00 -21.13 26.71
CA ALA A 594 -31.45 -21.17 26.55
C ALA A 594 -31.97 -20.25 25.42
N ALA A 595 -31.15 -19.31 24.93
CA ALA A 595 -31.45 -18.50 23.76
C ALA A 595 -31.32 -19.29 22.44
N ALA A 596 -30.57 -20.41 22.42
CA ALA A 596 -30.21 -21.13 21.21
C ALA A 596 -31.41 -21.51 20.32
N PRO A 597 -32.56 -22.00 20.82
CA PRO A 597 -33.71 -22.30 19.97
C PRO A 597 -34.24 -21.09 19.19
N ALA A 598 -34.27 -19.91 19.81
CA ALA A 598 -34.71 -18.69 19.15
C ALA A 598 -33.70 -18.21 18.10
N VAL A 599 -32.40 -18.32 18.39
CA VAL A 599 -31.33 -17.96 17.45
C VAL A 599 -31.30 -18.93 16.25
N ARG A 600 -31.46 -20.24 16.46
CA ARG A 600 -31.60 -21.22 15.36
C ARG A 600 -32.79 -20.92 14.45
N ALA A 601 -33.92 -20.52 15.01
CA ALA A 601 -35.07 -20.10 14.19
C ALA A 601 -34.74 -18.87 13.33
N ALA A 602 -33.96 -17.92 13.86
CA ALA A 602 -33.52 -16.73 13.13
C ALA A 602 -32.53 -17.03 11.99
N LEU A 603 -31.78 -18.15 12.04
CA LEU A 603 -30.90 -18.59 10.94
C LEU A 603 -31.67 -18.83 9.63
N ARG A 604 -32.97 -19.14 9.71
CA ARG A 604 -33.87 -19.36 8.56
C ARG A 604 -34.55 -18.08 8.08
N ALA A 605 -34.14 -16.91 8.57
CA ALA A 605 -34.73 -15.63 8.16
C ALA A 605 -34.49 -15.35 6.68
N ARG A 606 -35.47 -14.72 6.01
CA ARG A 606 -35.33 -14.27 4.62
C ARG A 606 -34.34 -13.10 4.46
N ASP A 607 -34.19 -12.26 5.50
CA ASP A 607 -33.23 -11.17 5.52
C ASP A 607 -31.84 -11.73 5.88
N ASP A 608 -30.90 -11.64 4.94
CA ASP A 608 -29.55 -12.18 5.09
C ASP A 608 -28.80 -11.56 6.28
N ARG A 609 -29.12 -10.32 6.69
CA ARG A 609 -28.48 -9.67 7.83
C ARG A 609 -28.89 -10.32 9.15
N VAL A 610 -30.17 -10.69 9.25
CA VAL A 610 -30.72 -11.37 10.43
C VAL A 610 -30.18 -12.81 10.49
N ALA A 611 -30.17 -13.51 9.36
CA ALA A 611 -29.62 -14.87 9.29
C ALA A 611 -28.10 -14.89 9.58
N ALA A 612 -27.35 -13.89 9.12
CA ALA A 612 -25.92 -13.75 9.41
C ALA A 612 -25.64 -13.44 10.89
N ALA A 613 -26.46 -12.59 11.51
CA ALA A 613 -26.37 -12.34 12.95
C ALA A 613 -26.67 -13.61 13.76
N ALA A 614 -27.67 -14.39 13.34
CA ALA A 614 -27.99 -15.68 13.95
C ALA A 614 -26.86 -16.68 13.82
N ALA A 615 -26.26 -16.78 12.62
CA ALA A 615 -25.14 -17.67 12.36
C ALA A 615 -23.94 -17.38 13.28
N TRP A 616 -23.63 -16.10 13.49
CA TRP A 616 -22.56 -15.69 14.41
C TRP A 616 -22.92 -15.94 15.88
N ALA A 617 -24.13 -15.55 16.29
CA ALA A 617 -24.62 -15.73 17.65
C ALA A 617 -24.64 -17.20 18.10
N LEU A 618 -24.96 -18.15 17.21
CA LEU A 618 -24.88 -19.59 17.51
C LEU A 618 -23.45 -20.04 17.82
N GLY A 619 -22.46 -19.47 17.13
CA GLY A 619 -21.05 -19.70 17.41
C GLY A 619 -20.64 -19.16 18.78
N ASP A 620 -21.16 -17.99 19.16
CA ASP A 620 -20.88 -17.37 20.46
C ASP A 620 -21.56 -18.10 21.63
N LEU A 621 -22.75 -18.66 21.40
CA LEU A 621 -23.47 -19.52 22.35
C LEU A 621 -22.83 -20.91 22.51
N GLY A 622 -21.85 -21.28 21.69
CA GLY A 622 -21.26 -22.62 21.74
C GLY A 622 -22.20 -23.73 21.25
N ASP A 623 -23.18 -23.40 20.39
CA ASP A 623 -24.28 -24.31 20.07
C ASP A 623 -23.90 -25.39 19.04
N VAL A 624 -23.24 -26.45 19.51
CA VAL A 624 -22.77 -27.57 18.68
C VAL A 624 -23.91 -28.25 17.92
N ALA A 625 -25.13 -28.29 18.47
CA ALA A 625 -26.27 -28.91 17.80
C ALA A 625 -26.74 -28.10 16.57
N ALA A 626 -26.26 -26.87 16.38
CA ALA A 626 -26.51 -26.07 15.18
C ALA A 626 -25.50 -26.33 14.05
N VAL A 627 -24.45 -27.13 14.23
CA VAL A 627 -23.36 -27.29 13.24
C VAL A 627 -23.87 -27.73 11.86
N ALA A 628 -24.80 -28.68 11.80
CA ALA A 628 -25.37 -29.14 10.53
C ALA A 628 -26.18 -28.05 9.82
N ASP A 629 -27.00 -27.30 10.58
CA ASP A 629 -27.80 -26.18 10.08
C ASP A 629 -26.91 -25.01 9.62
N LEU A 630 -25.85 -24.71 10.38
CA LEU A 630 -24.84 -23.71 10.03
C LEU A 630 -24.05 -24.13 8.79
N ALA A 631 -23.68 -25.40 8.64
CA ALA A 631 -23.01 -25.88 7.44
C ALA A 631 -23.91 -25.79 6.20
N HIS A 632 -25.21 -26.03 6.36
CA HIS A 632 -26.19 -25.80 5.30
C HIS A 632 -26.29 -24.31 4.94
N ALA A 633 -26.38 -23.44 5.95
CA ALA A 633 -26.42 -21.99 5.77
C ALA A 633 -25.11 -21.45 5.15
N ALA A 634 -23.96 -22.01 5.50
CA ALA A 634 -22.65 -21.69 4.93
C ALA A 634 -22.59 -22.01 3.42
N ALA A 635 -23.23 -23.10 3.00
CA ALA A 635 -23.23 -23.54 1.61
C ALA A 635 -24.27 -22.83 0.72
N ARG A 636 -25.40 -22.39 1.29
CA ARG A 636 -26.58 -21.94 0.52
C ARG A 636 -27.17 -20.60 0.94
N GLY A 637 -26.71 -20.03 2.06
CA GLY A 637 -27.17 -18.74 2.56
C GLY A 637 -26.78 -17.58 1.66
N GLY A 638 -27.28 -16.39 2.00
CA GLY A 638 -26.76 -15.17 1.40
C GLY A 638 -25.32 -14.92 1.82
N TRP A 639 -24.70 -13.90 1.24
CA TRP A 639 -23.27 -13.71 1.31
C TRP A 639 -22.74 -13.55 2.74
N ALA A 640 -23.41 -12.75 3.58
CA ALA A 640 -22.98 -12.55 4.97
C ALA A 640 -23.29 -13.77 5.85
N THR A 641 -24.43 -14.42 5.62
CA THR A 641 -24.79 -15.66 6.32
C THR A 641 -23.77 -16.75 6.02
N ALA A 642 -23.33 -16.87 4.77
CA ALA A 642 -22.38 -17.89 4.35
C ALA A 642 -21.05 -17.78 5.12
N ILE A 643 -20.51 -16.57 5.23
CA ILE A 643 -19.24 -16.27 5.91
C ILE A 643 -19.36 -16.51 7.42
N ASN A 644 -20.37 -15.92 8.06
CA ASN A 644 -20.57 -16.05 9.52
C ASN A 644 -20.87 -17.50 9.91
N ALA A 645 -21.67 -18.21 9.12
CA ALA A 645 -21.97 -19.61 9.37
C ALA A 645 -20.72 -20.48 9.19
N ALA A 646 -19.90 -20.25 8.16
CA ALA A 646 -18.64 -20.97 8.00
C ALA A 646 -17.67 -20.74 9.16
N GLY A 647 -17.56 -19.49 9.65
CA GLY A 647 -16.77 -19.17 10.83
C GLY A 647 -17.28 -19.86 12.10
N SER A 648 -18.60 -19.88 12.32
CA SER A 648 -19.21 -20.58 13.44
C SER A 648 -19.07 -22.11 13.35
N VAL A 649 -19.25 -22.71 12.17
CA VAL A 649 -18.96 -24.15 11.96
C VAL A 649 -17.49 -24.42 12.29
N ALA A 650 -16.57 -23.60 11.78
CA ALA A 650 -15.14 -23.79 12.04
C ALA A 650 -14.78 -23.71 13.52
N ARG A 651 -15.47 -22.90 14.33
CA ARG A 651 -15.30 -22.82 15.79
C ARG A 651 -15.96 -23.98 16.55
N LEU A 652 -17.15 -24.39 16.14
CA LEU A 652 -18.02 -25.33 16.88
C LEU A 652 -17.82 -26.81 16.50
N ALA A 653 -17.38 -27.08 15.27
CA ALA A 653 -17.27 -28.42 14.72
C ALA A 653 -16.45 -29.34 15.63
N ARG A 654 -16.85 -30.61 15.67
CA ARG A 654 -16.11 -31.74 16.24
C ARG A 654 -15.42 -32.53 15.11
N PRO A 655 -14.53 -33.49 15.41
CA PRO A 655 -13.87 -34.28 14.37
C PRO A 655 -14.84 -34.92 13.36
N ASP A 656 -15.99 -35.44 13.83
CA ASP A 656 -17.02 -36.05 12.98
C ASP A 656 -17.68 -35.05 12.00
N ASP A 657 -17.55 -33.75 12.25
CA ASP A 657 -18.10 -32.68 11.40
C ASP A 657 -17.11 -32.23 10.30
N ALA A 658 -15.89 -32.77 10.25
CA ALA A 658 -14.89 -32.44 9.22
C ALA A 658 -15.44 -32.52 7.76
N PRO A 659 -16.32 -33.47 7.40
CA PRO A 659 -16.94 -33.52 6.07
C PRO A 659 -17.77 -32.27 5.71
N HIS A 660 -18.30 -31.53 6.70
CA HIS A 660 -18.97 -30.25 6.45
C HIS A 660 -17.96 -29.20 5.98
N LEU A 661 -16.82 -29.07 6.66
CA LEU A 661 -15.77 -28.10 6.35
C LEU A 661 -15.05 -28.44 5.04
N LEU A 662 -14.81 -29.72 4.76
CA LEU A 662 -14.26 -30.18 3.48
C LEU A 662 -15.10 -29.72 2.28
N ARG A 663 -16.44 -29.79 2.38
CA ARG A 663 -17.32 -29.29 1.32
C ARG A 663 -17.23 -27.77 1.15
N LEU A 664 -17.03 -27.04 2.25
CA LEU A 664 -16.90 -25.58 2.22
C LEU A 664 -15.57 -25.10 1.59
N LEU A 665 -14.53 -25.94 1.52
CA LEU A 665 -13.30 -25.63 0.75
C LEU A 665 -13.55 -25.46 -0.75
N HIS A 666 -14.68 -25.91 -1.27
CA HIS A 666 -15.06 -25.73 -2.67
C HIS A 666 -16.03 -24.56 -2.89
N HIS A 667 -16.30 -23.78 -1.85
CA HIS A 667 -17.24 -22.65 -1.94
C HIS A 667 -16.68 -21.54 -2.84
N ARG A 668 -17.55 -20.83 -3.56
CA ARG A 668 -17.16 -19.74 -4.47
C ARG A 668 -16.49 -18.56 -3.76
N ASP A 669 -16.87 -18.31 -2.51
CA ASP A 669 -16.38 -17.19 -1.71
C ASP A 669 -15.08 -17.56 -0.97
N PRO A 670 -13.99 -16.78 -1.12
CA PRO A 670 -12.71 -17.06 -0.49
C PRO A 670 -12.73 -16.96 1.05
N LEU A 671 -13.58 -16.13 1.65
CA LEU A 671 -13.68 -16.03 3.12
C LEU A 671 -14.28 -17.28 3.73
N VAL A 672 -15.28 -17.87 3.07
CA VAL A 672 -15.86 -19.17 3.46
C VAL A 672 -14.82 -20.28 3.36
N ARG A 673 -14.03 -20.32 2.28
CA ARG A 673 -12.95 -21.30 2.11
C ARG A 673 -11.85 -21.14 3.15
N ALA A 674 -11.47 -19.90 3.48
CA ALA A 674 -10.46 -19.61 4.50
C ALA A 674 -10.94 -20.04 5.90
N ASN A 675 -12.18 -19.71 6.27
CA ASN A 675 -12.79 -20.17 7.53
C ASN A 675 -12.84 -21.71 7.58
N ALA A 676 -13.19 -22.37 6.47
CA ALA A 676 -13.18 -23.83 6.38
C ALA A 676 -11.78 -24.43 6.60
N ALA A 677 -10.75 -23.86 5.96
CA ALA A 677 -9.37 -24.30 6.14
C ALA A 677 -8.89 -24.15 7.60
N TRP A 678 -9.20 -23.03 8.26
CA TRP A 678 -8.89 -22.85 9.68
C TRP A 678 -9.61 -23.85 10.58
N GLY A 679 -10.88 -24.14 10.29
CA GLY A 679 -11.64 -25.16 11.02
C GLY A 679 -11.02 -26.55 10.90
N LEU A 680 -10.61 -26.95 9.70
CA LEU A 680 -9.95 -28.24 9.46
C LEU A 680 -8.59 -28.33 10.15
N GLY A 681 -7.83 -27.23 10.18
CA GLY A 681 -6.59 -27.14 10.95
C GLY A 681 -6.81 -27.28 12.45
N ARG A 682 -7.80 -26.58 13.02
CA ARG A 682 -8.17 -26.67 14.44
C ARG A 682 -8.59 -28.09 14.85
N LEU A 683 -9.26 -28.80 13.96
CA LEU A 683 -9.69 -30.18 14.18
C LEU A 683 -8.56 -31.21 13.97
N GLU A 684 -7.40 -30.79 13.48
CA GLU A 684 -6.32 -31.69 13.05
C GLU A 684 -6.83 -32.80 12.09
N ALA A 685 -7.73 -32.41 11.17
CA ALA A 685 -8.43 -33.34 10.27
C ALA A 685 -7.46 -33.95 9.23
N ALA A 686 -6.90 -35.12 9.54
CA ALA A 686 -5.89 -35.80 8.72
C ALA A 686 -6.35 -36.13 7.28
N ASP A 687 -7.64 -36.39 7.10
CA ASP A 687 -8.29 -36.61 5.81
C ASP A 687 -8.35 -35.36 4.93
N ALA A 688 -8.24 -34.16 5.51
CA ALA A 688 -8.23 -32.89 4.79
C ALA A 688 -6.88 -32.49 4.19
N ARG A 689 -5.79 -33.20 4.52
CA ARG A 689 -4.43 -32.89 4.06
C ARG A 689 -4.34 -32.68 2.55
N ALA A 690 -4.91 -33.59 1.76
CA ALA A 690 -4.86 -33.52 0.31
C ALA A 690 -5.61 -32.30 -0.24
N ALA A 691 -6.81 -32.01 0.29
CA ALA A 691 -7.62 -30.88 -0.12
C ALA A 691 -6.95 -29.54 0.23
N LEU A 692 -6.35 -29.44 1.42
CA LEU A 692 -5.62 -28.24 1.86
C LEU A 692 -4.33 -28.02 1.05
N ALA A 693 -3.60 -29.08 0.70
CA ALA A 693 -2.43 -28.97 -0.18
C ALA A 693 -2.81 -28.49 -1.59
N VAL A 694 -3.97 -28.89 -2.10
CA VAL A 694 -4.50 -28.36 -3.37
C VAL A 694 -4.88 -26.88 -3.22
N ALA A 695 -5.57 -26.51 -2.14
CA ALA A 695 -5.93 -25.11 -1.87
C ALA A 695 -4.67 -24.22 -1.76
N LEU A 696 -3.63 -24.66 -1.05
CA LEU A 696 -2.36 -23.94 -0.94
C LEU A 696 -1.70 -23.71 -2.31
N ARG A 697 -1.79 -24.65 -3.26
CA ARG A 697 -1.14 -24.50 -4.57
C ARG A 697 -1.96 -23.74 -5.60
N ARG A 698 -3.29 -23.80 -5.52
CA ARG A 698 -4.18 -23.44 -6.64
C ARG A 698 -5.24 -22.41 -6.30
N ASP A 699 -5.45 -22.09 -5.03
CA ASP A 699 -6.45 -21.08 -4.68
C ASP A 699 -5.97 -19.69 -5.14
N ARG A 700 -6.87 -18.94 -5.78
CA ARG A 700 -6.57 -17.59 -6.28
C ARG A 700 -6.40 -16.58 -5.14
N SER A 701 -6.98 -16.83 -3.96
CA SER A 701 -6.89 -15.92 -2.83
C SER A 701 -5.70 -16.26 -1.94
N TRP A 702 -4.79 -15.30 -1.76
CA TRP A 702 -3.66 -15.41 -0.84
C TRP A 702 -4.13 -15.75 0.59
N LEU A 703 -5.31 -15.26 1.00
CA LEU A 703 -5.89 -15.53 2.31
C LEU A 703 -6.19 -17.03 2.50
N VAL A 704 -6.78 -17.68 1.48
CA VAL A 704 -7.09 -19.11 1.52
C VAL A 704 -5.82 -19.93 1.51
N ARG A 705 -4.83 -19.56 0.67
CA ARG A 705 -3.52 -20.21 0.64
C ARG A 705 -2.81 -20.10 2.00
N ARG A 706 -2.79 -18.91 2.61
CA ARG A 706 -2.25 -18.70 3.96
C ARG A 706 -2.98 -19.54 5.01
N ALA A 707 -4.31 -19.60 4.97
CA ALA A 707 -5.11 -20.41 5.87
C ALA A 707 -4.79 -21.90 5.73
N ALA A 708 -4.67 -22.39 4.48
CA ALA A 708 -4.30 -23.75 4.17
C ALA A 708 -2.87 -24.10 4.64
N ALA A 709 -1.90 -23.22 4.45
CA ALA A 709 -0.53 -23.41 4.95
C ALA A 709 -0.50 -23.58 6.48
N ARG A 710 -1.22 -22.73 7.22
CA ARG A 710 -1.32 -22.84 8.68
C ARG A 710 -2.05 -24.12 9.11
N ALA A 711 -3.12 -24.49 8.43
CA ALA A 711 -3.88 -25.71 8.70
C ALA A 711 -3.04 -26.97 8.46
N LEU A 712 -2.25 -27.01 7.38
CA LEU A 712 -1.30 -28.10 7.11
C LEU A 712 -0.22 -28.21 8.18
N GLY A 713 0.29 -27.07 8.70
CA GLY A 713 1.19 -27.07 9.85
C GLY A 713 0.58 -27.68 11.11
N ALA A 714 -0.73 -27.51 11.33
CA ALA A 714 -1.46 -28.11 12.44
C ALA A 714 -1.61 -29.63 12.28
N ILE A 715 -2.05 -30.06 11.10
CA ILE A 715 -2.39 -31.46 10.79
C ILE A 715 -1.12 -32.31 10.59
N GLY A 716 -0.01 -31.68 10.20
CA GLY A 716 1.24 -32.32 9.79
C GLY A 716 1.18 -32.93 8.39
N GLY A 717 2.34 -33.00 7.72
CA GLY A 717 2.52 -33.53 6.36
C GLY A 717 2.28 -32.50 5.25
N ALA A 718 2.34 -32.98 3.98
CA ALA A 718 2.34 -32.15 2.77
C ALA A 718 3.53 -31.15 2.69
N ASP A 719 4.70 -31.60 3.13
CA ASP A 719 5.95 -30.83 3.17
C ASP A 719 6.32 -30.25 1.80
N ASP A 720 6.09 -30.99 0.72
CA ASP A 720 6.33 -30.52 -0.65
C ASP A 720 5.46 -29.28 -1.00
N ALA A 721 4.21 -29.26 -0.56
CA ALA A 721 3.30 -28.14 -0.81
C ALA A 721 3.70 -26.91 0.01
N LEU A 722 4.10 -27.11 1.26
CA LEU A 722 4.60 -26.06 2.13
C LEU A 722 5.95 -25.52 1.66
N ALA A 723 6.84 -26.38 1.15
CA ALA A 723 8.14 -25.97 0.61
C ALA A 723 7.95 -25.12 -0.65
N ALA A 724 7.16 -25.61 -1.61
CA ALA A 724 6.86 -24.85 -2.82
C ALA A 724 6.22 -23.48 -2.53
N ALA A 725 5.33 -23.41 -1.54
CA ALA A 725 4.71 -22.14 -1.14
C ALA A 725 5.69 -21.21 -0.40
N ALA A 726 6.55 -21.72 0.48
CA ALA A 726 7.55 -20.91 1.18
C ALA A 726 8.56 -20.27 0.22
N ASP A 727 8.95 -21.01 -0.82
CA ASP A 727 10.01 -20.60 -1.74
C ASP A 727 9.48 -19.80 -2.93
N GLY A 728 8.21 -19.94 -3.30
CA GLY A 728 7.69 -19.45 -4.58
C GLY A 728 6.26 -18.92 -4.63
N ASP A 729 5.53 -18.81 -3.51
CA ASP A 729 4.23 -18.11 -3.51
C ASP A 729 4.44 -16.61 -3.80
N ASP A 730 3.52 -15.97 -4.52
CA ASP A 730 3.62 -14.55 -4.89
C ASP A 730 3.37 -13.62 -3.69
N ASP A 731 2.62 -14.05 -2.67
CA ASP A 731 2.31 -13.26 -1.48
C ASP A 731 3.26 -13.56 -0.30
N GLU A 732 3.88 -12.51 0.27
CA GLU A 732 4.84 -12.61 1.37
C GLU A 732 4.25 -13.25 2.64
N ARG A 733 2.96 -13.02 2.91
CA ARG A 733 2.29 -13.53 4.12
C ARG A 733 2.02 -15.03 3.98
N VAL A 734 1.82 -15.51 2.75
CA VAL A 734 1.71 -16.94 2.46
C VAL A 734 3.08 -17.60 2.59
N ARG A 735 4.13 -17.01 1.99
CA ARG A 735 5.51 -17.52 2.13
C ARG A 735 5.92 -17.63 3.60
N ALA A 736 5.70 -16.57 4.39
CA ALA A 736 5.99 -16.55 5.81
C ALA A 736 5.20 -17.60 6.61
N ALA A 737 3.90 -17.76 6.33
CA ALA A 737 3.07 -18.76 6.99
C ALA A 737 3.51 -20.20 6.66
N ALA A 738 3.86 -20.47 5.39
CA ALA A 738 4.34 -21.78 4.96
C ALA A 738 5.73 -22.10 5.56
N ALA A 739 6.64 -21.13 5.62
CA ALA A 739 7.95 -21.29 6.26
C ALA A 739 7.83 -21.60 7.76
N ARG A 740 6.93 -20.92 8.47
CA ARG A 740 6.65 -21.17 9.90
C ARG A 740 6.04 -22.55 10.14
N ALA A 741 5.08 -22.95 9.31
CA ALA A 741 4.50 -24.28 9.36
C ALA A 741 5.55 -25.39 9.16
N ARG A 742 6.52 -25.20 8.25
CA ARG A 742 7.68 -26.11 8.08
C ARG A 742 8.62 -26.11 9.28
N GLY A 743 8.81 -24.96 9.91
CA GLY A 743 9.64 -24.79 11.09
C GLY A 743 9.07 -25.43 12.37
N GLY A 744 7.93 -26.12 12.28
CA GLY A 744 7.28 -26.77 13.43
C GLY A 744 6.60 -25.80 14.39
N GLU A 745 6.31 -24.58 13.95
CA GLU A 745 5.54 -23.63 14.77
C GLU A 745 4.14 -24.20 15.04
N ARG A 746 3.78 -24.34 16.32
CA ARG A 746 2.47 -24.88 16.71
C ARG A 746 1.36 -23.99 16.17
N PHE A 747 0.42 -24.62 15.45
CA PHE A 747 -0.78 -23.94 15.01
C PHE A 747 -1.55 -23.39 16.20
N THR A 748 -1.60 -22.07 16.29
CA THR A 748 -2.54 -21.37 17.18
C THR A 748 -3.75 -21.01 16.33
N PRO A 749 -4.95 -21.53 16.64
CA PRO A 749 -6.17 -21.08 16.00
C PRO A 749 -6.27 -19.56 16.09
N PRO A 750 -6.80 -18.87 15.06
CA PRO A 750 -7.00 -17.44 15.14
C PRO A 750 -7.80 -17.07 16.41
N ALA A 751 -7.40 -16.00 17.10
CA ALA A 751 -8.19 -15.45 18.20
C ALA A 751 -9.62 -15.13 17.69
N ARG A 752 -10.62 -15.03 18.58
CA ARG A 752 -12.02 -14.70 18.17
C ARG A 752 -12.11 -13.51 17.19
N THR A 753 -11.24 -12.53 17.36
CA THR A 753 -11.12 -11.32 16.54
C THR A 753 -10.50 -11.54 15.15
N GLU A 754 -9.79 -12.65 14.95
CA GLU A 754 -9.15 -13.02 13.69
C GLU A 754 -10.01 -13.96 12.83
N TRP A 755 -11.05 -14.60 13.39
CA TRP A 755 -12.07 -15.29 12.61
C TRP A 755 -12.85 -14.27 11.80
N ARG A 756 -12.88 -14.43 10.48
CA ARG A 756 -13.49 -13.46 9.56
C ARG A 756 -15.01 -13.54 9.68
N ALA A 757 -15.57 -12.52 10.34
CA ALA A 757 -16.99 -12.29 10.50
C ALA A 757 -17.41 -11.07 9.68
N PHE A 758 -18.65 -11.05 9.21
CA PHE A 758 -19.28 -9.88 8.63
C PHE A 758 -20.32 -9.31 9.59
N ALA A 759 -20.17 -8.02 9.93
CA ALA A 759 -21.14 -7.27 10.71
C ALA A 759 -21.73 -6.15 9.85
N PHE A 760 -23.06 -6.02 9.83
CA PHE A 760 -23.74 -4.94 9.13
C PHE A 760 -23.72 -3.67 9.99
N VAL A 761 -23.26 -2.57 9.39
CA VAL A 761 -23.30 -1.23 9.94
C VAL A 761 -24.17 -0.36 9.03
N GLN A 762 -25.14 0.36 9.59
CA GLN A 762 -25.75 1.47 8.84
C GLN A 762 -24.73 2.61 8.79
N PRO A 763 -24.37 3.13 7.61
CA PRO A 763 -23.70 4.43 7.56
C PRO A 763 -24.71 5.50 8.01
N GLU A 764 -24.35 6.28 9.02
CA GLU A 764 -25.10 7.47 9.40
C GLU A 764 -25.09 8.45 8.21
N GLY A 765 -26.27 8.77 7.64
CA GLY A 765 -26.44 9.94 6.77
C GLY A 765 -26.66 9.74 5.26
N LEU A 766 -27.25 8.63 4.77
CA LEU A 766 -27.74 8.56 3.38
C LEU A 766 -29.14 7.92 3.28
N ASP A 767 -30.12 8.70 2.82
CA ASP A 767 -31.47 8.28 2.36
C ASP A 767 -31.44 7.44 1.06
N ALA A 768 -30.40 6.62 0.84
CA ALA A 768 -30.28 5.77 -0.34
C ALA A 768 -30.71 4.33 -0.02
N PRO A 769 -31.54 3.69 -0.87
CA PRO A 769 -31.88 2.29 -0.70
C PRO A 769 -30.65 1.43 -0.99
N VAL A 770 -30.04 0.87 0.06
CA VAL A 770 -28.97 -0.11 -0.09
C VAL A 770 -29.60 -1.44 -0.50
N ARG A 771 -29.86 -1.60 -1.80
CA ARG A 771 -30.23 -2.88 -2.38
C ARG A 771 -28.99 -3.78 -2.43
N GLY A 772 -28.87 -4.65 -1.43
CA GLY A 772 -28.38 -6.02 -1.62
C GLY A 772 -26.87 -6.27 -1.68
N GLU A 773 -25.99 -5.30 -1.42
CA GLU A 773 -24.53 -5.53 -1.50
C GLU A 773 -23.75 -4.76 -0.41
N PRO A 774 -22.59 -5.29 0.05
CA PRO A 774 -21.70 -4.62 1.00
C PRO A 774 -21.14 -3.31 0.44
N TYR A 775 -20.98 -2.29 1.29
CA TYR A 775 -20.26 -1.06 0.93
C TYR A 775 -18.75 -1.25 1.06
N TYR A 776 -18.06 -0.95 -0.03
CA TYR A 776 -16.62 -0.86 -0.13
C TYR A 776 -16.27 0.60 -0.43
N VAL A 777 -15.43 1.23 0.38
CA VAL A 777 -14.94 2.59 0.09
C VAL A 777 -13.59 2.46 -0.62
N VAL A 778 -13.53 2.83 -1.91
CA VAL A 778 -12.26 2.89 -2.65
C VAL A 778 -11.62 4.25 -2.39
N GLY A 779 -10.44 4.27 -1.76
CA GLY A 779 -9.67 5.49 -1.54
C GLY A 779 -9.11 6.06 -2.84
N GLY A 780 -8.64 7.32 -2.82
CA GLY A 780 -7.98 7.95 -3.98
C GLY A 780 -6.67 7.27 -4.43
N ASP A 781 -6.21 6.30 -3.65
CA ASP A 781 -5.06 5.41 -3.87
C ASP A 781 -5.45 4.02 -4.44
N GLY A 782 -6.75 3.77 -4.67
CA GLY A 782 -7.26 2.49 -5.16
C GLY A 782 -7.44 1.41 -4.09
N LEU A 783 -7.13 1.66 -2.81
CA LEU A 783 -7.36 0.69 -1.74
C LEU A 783 -8.86 0.54 -1.44
N VAL A 784 -9.31 -0.70 -1.22
CA VAL A 784 -10.68 -1.02 -0.83
C VAL A 784 -10.77 -1.07 0.69
N GLN A 785 -11.56 -0.19 1.31
CA GLN A 785 -11.77 -0.16 2.76
C GLN A 785 -13.09 -0.86 3.11
N ALA A 786 -13.02 -1.95 3.89
CA ALA A 786 -14.18 -2.53 4.55
C ALA A 786 -14.34 -1.91 5.93
N LEU A 787 -15.55 -1.45 6.21
CA LEU A 787 -15.94 -0.89 7.50
C LEU A 787 -16.88 -1.87 8.17
N TYR A 788 -16.50 -2.40 9.33
CA TYR A 788 -17.37 -3.21 10.15
C TYR A 788 -17.23 -2.84 11.62
N THR A 789 -18.30 -3.01 12.38
CA THR A 789 -18.25 -2.88 13.83
C THR A 789 -17.88 -4.24 14.39
N ASP A 790 -16.84 -4.31 15.23
CA ASP A 790 -16.47 -5.56 15.88
C ASP A 790 -17.51 -5.96 16.96
N ALA A 791 -17.31 -7.12 17.58
CA ALA A 791 -18.20 -7.60 18.63
C ALA A 791 -18.25 -6.69 19.89
N ARG A 792 -17.45 -5.62 19.95
CA ARG A 792 -17.33 -4.68 21.06
C ARG A 792 -18.01 -3.34 20.79
N GLY A 793 -18.59 -3.17 19.60
CA GLY A 793 -19.18 -1.90 19.18
C GLY A 793 -18.17 -0.91 18.61
N GLU A 794 -16.92 -1.33 18.39
CA GLU A 794 -15.85 -0.48 17.87
C GLU A 794 -15.78 -0.54 16.34
N TRP A 795 -15.63 0.63 15.73
CA TRP A 795 -15.46 0.75 14.27
C TRP A 795 -14.08 0.26 13.88
N THR A 796 -14.05 -0.86 13.16
CA THR A 796 -12.82 -1.42 12.62
C THR A 796 -12.81 -1.21 11.11
N ALA A 797 -11.70 -0.67 10.60
CA ALA A 797 -11.46 -0.50 9.18
C ALA A 797 -10.33 -1.42 8.74
N GLU A 798 -10.60 -2.30 7.78
CA GLU A 798 -9.55 -3.03 7.07
C GLU A 798 -9.39 -2.49 5.66
N ARG A 799 -8.14 -2.27 5.25
CA ARG A 799 -7.78 -1.82 3.90
C ARG A 799 -7.23 -2.99 3.09
N PHE A 800 -7.75 -3.17 1.88
CA PHE A 800 -7.31 -4.16 0.91
C PHE A 800 -6.65 -3.48 -0.30
N PRO A 801 -5.63 -4.08 -0.93
CA PRO A 801 -5.07 -3.60 -2.20
C PRO A 801 -6.11 -3.66 -3.35
N PRO A 802 -6.04 -2.75 -4.35
CA PRO A 802 -6.83 -2.87 -5.57
C PRO A 802 -6.51 -4.18 -6.29
N GLY A 803 -7.48 -5.10 -6.32
CA GLY A 803 -7.34 -6.42 -6.95
C GLY A 803 -7.92 -7.57 -6.12
N ASP A 804 -8.05 -7.41 -4.81
CA ASP A 804 -8.60 -8.44 -3.90
C ASP A 804 -10.13 -8.40 -3.79
N ALA A 805 -10.77 -7.29 -4.19
CA ALA A 805 -12.22 -7.16 -4.22
C ALA A 805 -12.80 -7.63 -5.57
N ILE A 806 -12.90 -8.95 -5.76
CA ILE A 806 -13.79 -9.50 -6.80
C ILE A 806 -15.16 -9.74 -6.18
N VAL A 807 -15.90 -8.66 -5.91
CA VAL A 807 -17.35 -8.73 -5.79
C VAL A 807 -17.92 -8.01 -7.00
N ARG A 808 -18.11 -8.76 -8.10
CA ARG A 808 -19.02 -8.29 -9.15
C ARG A 808 -20.45 -8.47 -8.65
N PRO A 809 -21.30 -7.45 -8.72
CA PRO A 809 -22.73 -7.58 -8.47
C PRO A 809 -23.32 -8.74 -9.29
N ARG A 810 -24.21 -9.54 -8.70
CA ARG A 810 -24.96 -10.55 -9.46
C ARG A 810 -25.91 -9.82 -10.40
N GLY A 811 -25.51 -9.60 -11.66
CA GLY A 811 -26.40 -8.97 -12.63
C GLY A 811 -25.87 -8.65 -14.04
N GLU A 812 -24.57 -8.73 -14.31
CA GLU A 812 -24.05 -8.39 -15.64
C GLU A 812 -23.31 -9.58 -16.28
N ALA A 813 -23.81 -10.01 -17.44
CA ALA A 813 -23.20 -11.02 -18.31
C ALA A 813 -21.84 -10.49 -18.87
N PRO A 814 -20.94 -11.38 -19.32
CA PRO A 814 -19.48 -11.16 -19.32
C PRO A 814 -18.97 -9.92 -20.06
#